data_AF-A0A7K7M0K2-F1
#
_entry.id   AF-A0A7K7M0K2-F1
#
_cell.length_a   1.000
_cell.length_b   1.000
_cell.length_c   1.000
_cell.angle_alpha   90.00
_cell.angle_beta   90.00
_cell.angle_gamma   90.00
#
_symmetry.space_group_name_H-M   'P 1'
#
loop_
_entity.id
_entity.type
_entity.pdbx_description
1 polymer ?
#
loop_
_entity_poly.entity_id
_entity_poly.type
_entity_poly.pdbx_seq_one_letter_code
_entity_poly.pdbx_strand_id
1 'polypeptide(L)'
;MCDPAVSSFLTQTLCSHGGRLRLRELEETVGLSAPQLQDTLWAAGPRRFLVVEGGSVVVAVTDVRVCVLKECEGCERLHLCKLHLMGRCHLGPSSCKYSHDIMNAENKKVLKKYDLSGLSETELQVLLLQNDPFFLPDTCHFYNKKGCHCVQQDNCSRLHVCRHFLLGKCKFPQCIMSHNLLDPHASRVLEAAGIDGSTASNFQAICDYKHLEFNRQPKKGYGELQETVVINKILGLIEVEASCFCACSIFPCLLSLGNEHGFAGRAVISPYLPSCTAPAQSQDQLPTGVGNKDEGKKDSSSDEDSKENKKDNCDEICLFYLWKYCKNKDKCKSVHYHLPYKWEIHDGLNWHELPMMEEIEKAYCDPKNSSLPSRNIDFQTMTRCSSLVRRLSTPSSVTKPTFLLTTQWIWYWKNDQGRWIEYGEQEEGNSLTSPSSSIIENLYQADPCAVVPFQTDQHQYELNFKEMTQTNITFKTRRRICRRPKFVSSEEVQKIKTSSQRDSSIPSQTCPSHWDASALPDFGYKAVVISNATSEYNGIKQLFHQTMKNYNILKIQRIQNPSLWKVFQWQKEKMKRENGGKEVQEKQLFHGTDVLTMKMICTQNFDWRICGSNGTDYGKGIYFARDARYAHAYCQATELGHLMFVARVLVGDYIKGNATYVRPPEKGADKLWFYDSCVDDEFNPSVFVVFDKHQIYPEYIIEYEK
;
A
#
# COMPACT_ATOMS: atom_id res chain seq x y z
N MET A 1 -36.95 1.01 -15.62
CA MET A 1 -36.52 0.79 -14.22
C MET A 1 -37.45 -0.23 -13.61
N CYS A 2 -36.92 -1.26 -12.96
CA CYS A 2 -37.71 -2.25 -12.24
C CYS A 2 -38.53 -1.58 -11.11
N ASP A 3 -39.72 -2.09 -10.80
CA ASP A 3 -40.55 -1.60 -9.70
C ASP A 3 -39.77 -1.76 -8.37
N PRO A 4 -39.54 -0.67 -7.61
CA PRO A 4 -38.82 -0.72 -6.34
C PRO A 4 -39.41 -1.70 -5.33
N ALA A 5 -40.74 -1.89 -5.32
CA ALA A 5 -41.40 -2.84 -4.43
C ALA A 5 -41.05 -4.29 -4.79
N VAL A 6 -41.09 -4.61 -6.09
CA VAL A 6 -40.73 -5.95 -6.61
C VAL A 6 -39.24 -6.23 -6.39
N SER A 7 -38.37 -5.25 -6.66
CA SER A 7 -36.93 -5.36 -6.40
C SER A 7 -36.63 -5.56 -4.91
N SER A 8 -37.33 -4.84 -4.03
CA SER A 8 -37.18 -5.02 -2.57
C SER A 8 -37.61 -6.42 -2.14
N PHE A 9 -38.76 -6.91 -2.63
CA PHE A 9 -39.26 -8.26 -2.34
C PHE A 9 -38.33 -9.38 -2.84
N LEU A 10 -37.77 -9.24 -4.04
CA LEU A 10 -36.77 -10.17 -4.57
C LEU A 10 -35.49 -10.16 -3.72
N THR A 11 -35.02 -8.97 -3.32
CA THR A 11 -33.84 -8.84 -2.46
C THR A 11 -34.08 -9.52 -1.12
N GLN A 12 -35.25 -9.30 -0.51
CA GLN A 12 -35.67 -9.94 0.73
C GLN A 12 -35.69 -11.47 0.60
N THR A 13 -36.34 -11.99 -0.44
CA THR A 13 -36.46 -13.43 -0.71
C THR A 13 -35.09 -14.09 -0.88
N LEU A 14 -34.18 -13.46 -1.62
CA LEU A 14 -32.81 -13.97 -1.76
C LEU A 14 -32.08 -13.95 -0.42
N CYS A 15 -32.16 -12.86 0.34
CA CYS A 15 -31.43 -12.73 1.61
C CYS A 15 -31.95 -13.67 2.71
N SER A 16 -33.24 -13.98 2.72
CA SER A 16 -33.82 -14.98 3.63
C SER A 16 -33.35 -16.40 3.32
N HIS A 17 -32.82 -16.64 2.11
CA HIS A 17 -32.24 -17.91 1.67
C HIS A 17 -30.70 -17.84 1.52
N GLY A 18 -30.03 -17.01 2.32
CA GLY A 18 -28.56 -16.93 2.33
C GLY A 18 -27.97 -16.14 1.16
N GLY A 19 -28.77 -15.27 0.53
CA GLY A 19 -28.33 -14.32 -0.48
C GLY A 19 -28.18 -14.91 -1.89
N ARG A 20 -28.54 -16.19 -2.08
CA ARG A 20 -28.54 -16.90 -3.36
C ARG A 20 -29.76 -17.82 -3.47
N LEU A 21 -30.25 -18.06 -4.67
CA LEU A 21 -31.31 -19.04 -4.92
C LEU A 21 -31.25 -19.53 -6.37
N ARG A 22 -31.74 -20.74 -6.66
CA ARG A 22 -31.90 -21.16 -8.07
C ARG A 22 -33.06 -20.39 -8.71
N LEU A 23 -32.94 -20.11 -10.01
CA LEU A 23 -33.96 -19.35 -10.74
C LEU A 23 -35.35 -20.00 -10.62
N ARG A 24 -35.43 -21.33 -10.74
CA ARG A 24 -36.69 -22.08 -10.58
C ARG A 24 -37.31 -21.96 -9.19
N GLU A 25 -36.48 -22.04 -8.15
CA GLU A 25 -36.95 -21.88 -6.77
C GLU A 25 -37.45 -20.43 -6.54
N LEU A 26 -36.85 -19.46 -7.24
CA LEU A 26 -37.21 -18.05 -7.11
C LEU A 26 -38.53 -17.76 -7.83
N GLU A 27 -38.75 -18.38 -9.00
CA GLU A 27 -40.02 -18.36 -9.72
C GLU A 27 -41.16 -18.90 -8.84
N GLU A 28 -40.95 -20.06 -8.21
CA GLU A 28 -41.92 -20.70 -7.32
C GLU A 28 -42.24 -19.84 -6.09
N THR A 29 -41.21 -19.21 -5.50
CA THR A 29 -41.38 -18.42 -4.26
C THR A 29 -42.05 -17.07 -4.52
N VAL A 30 -41.76 -16.44 -5.67
CA VAL A 30 -42.22 -15.08 -5.99
C VAL A 30 -43.54 -15.12 -6.76
N GLY A 31 -43.91 -16.26 -7.35
CA GLY A 31 -45.15 -16.43 -8.11
C GLY A 31 -45.18 -15.66 -9.43
N LEU A 32 -44.01 -15.32 -9.99
CA LEU A 32 -43.86 -14.71 -11.30
C LEU A 32 -43.59 -15.77 -12.37
N SER A 33 -44.07 -15.54 -13.59
CA SER A 33 -43.67 -16.39 -14.72
C SER A 33 -42.17 -16.18 -15.04
N ALA A 34 -41.51 -17.21 -15.58
CA ALA A 34 -40.09 -17.14 -15.94
C ALA A 34 -39.71 -15.91 -16.79
N PRO A 35 -40.48 -15.52 -17.84
CA PRO A 35 -40.19 -14.31 -18.61
C PRO A 35 -40.29 -13.03 -17.77
N GLN A 36 -41.32 -12.92 -16.94
CA GLN A 36 -41.51 -11.74 -16.08
C GLN A 36 -40.39 -11.61 -15.05
N LEU A 37 -39.96 -12.72 -14.45
CA LEU A 37 -38.84 -12.72 -13.52
C LEU A 37 -37.54 -12.31 -14.24
N GLN A 38 -37.27 -12.89 -15.42
CA GLN A 38 -36.09 -12.57 -16.21
C GLN A 38 -36.04 -11.08 -16.60
N ASP A 39 -37.17 -10.52 -17.06
CA ASP A 39 -37.30 -9.10 -17.39
C ASP A 39 -37.06 -8.21 -16.16
N THR A 40 -37.56 -8.63 -15.00
CA THR A 40 -37.40 -7.93 -13.72
C THR A 40 -35.93 -7.92 -13.27
N LEU A 41 -35.25 -9.07 -13.36
CA LEU A 41 -33.82 -9.20 -13.04
C LEU A 41 -32.97 -8.36 -14.00
N TRP A 42 -33.27 -8.43 -15.30
CA TRP A 42 -32.61 -7.63 -16.34
C TRP A 42 -32.78 -6.13 -16.11
N ALA A 43 -34.00 -5.68 -15.82
CA ALA A 43 -34.32 -4.27 -15.60
C ALA A 43 -33.70 -3.69 -14.31
N ALA A 44 -33.51 -4.51 -13.28
CA ALA A 44 -32.79 -4.13 -12.05
C ALA A 44 -31.27 -4.17 -12.23
N GLY A 45 -30.79 -5.05 -13.11
CA GLY A 45 -29.41 -5.13 -13.53
C GLY A 45 -28.48 -5.82 -12.51
N PRO A 46 -27.23 -6.07 -12.93
CA PRO A 46 -26.27 -6.92 -12.20
C PRO A 46 -25.70 -6.28 -10.94
N ARG A 47 -25.93 -4.98 -10.73
CA ARG A 47 -25.62 -4.29 -9.47
C ARG A 47 -26.61 -4.60 -8.36
N ARG A 48 -27.74 -5.23 -8.70
CA ARG A 48 -28.80 -5.62 -7.77
C ARG A 48 -29.02 -7.12 -7.74
N PHE A 49 -29.10 -7.76 -8.90
CA PHE A 49 -29.23 -9.20 -9.02
C PHE A 49 -28.25 -9.74 -10.05
N LEU A 50 -27.32 -10.56 -9.58
CA LEU A 50 -26.33 -11.20 -10.43
C LEU A 50 -26.80 -12.61 -10.77
N VAL A 51 -26.97 -12.89 -12.06
CA VAL A 51 -27.29 -14.24 -12.53
C VAL A 51 -25.98 -14.97 -12.88
N VAL A 52 -25.76 -16.12 -12.27
CA VAL A 52 -24.52 -16.93 -12.37
C VAL A 52 -24.84 -18.36 -12.79
N GLU A 53 -23.81 -19.21 -12.89
CA GLU A 53 -23.94 -20.64 -13.22
C GLU A 53 -24.78 -20.88 -14.50
N GLY A 54 -24.45 -20.16 -15.57
CA GLY A 54 -25.11 -20.31 -16.88
C GLY A 54 -26.58 -19.88 -16.90
N GLY A 55 -26.99 -18.98 -16.01
CA GLY A 55 -28.37 -18.49 -15.94
C GLY A 55 -29.23 -19.15 -14.86
N SER A 56 -28.70 -20.14 -14.14
CA SER A 56 -29.50 -21.00 -13.27
C SER A 56 -29.61 -20.54 -11.81
N VAL A 57 -28.74 -19.62 -11.37
CA VAL A 57 -28.69 -19.14 -9.98
C VAL A 57 -28.67 -17.62 -9.95
N VAL A 58 -29.42 -17.04 -9.01
CA VAL A 58 -29.50 -15.59 -8.77
C VAL A 58 -28.87 -15.26 -7.43
N VAL A 59 -27.98 -14.27 -7.40
CA VAL A 59 -27.26 -13.78 -6.21
C VAL A 59 -27.62 -12.32 -5.95
N ALA A 60 -27.94 -11.97 -4.70
CA ALA A 60 -28.27 -10.60 -4.31
C ALA A 60 -27.02 -9.71 -4.19
N VAL A 61 -27.04 -8.53 -4.82
CA VAL A 61 -25.91 -7.61 -4.89
C VAL A 61 -26.30 -6.23 -4.37
N THR A 62 -25.36 -5.57 -3.70
CA THR A 62 -25.53 -4.19 -3.26
C THR A 62 -24.23 -3.39 -3.34
N ASP A 63 -24.36 -2.09 -3.59
CA ASP A 63 -23.28 -1.10 -3.54
C ASP A 63 -23.14 -0.44 -2.16
N VAL A 64 -24.02 -0.75 -1.20
CA VAL A 64 -23.97 -0.22 0.17
C VAL A 64 -22.71 -0.74 0.89
N ARG A 65 -22.00 0.17 1.58
CA ARG A 65 -20.79 -0.15 2.34
C ARG A 65 -20.85 0.43 3.74
N VAL A 66 -20.12 -0.17 4.67
CA VAL A 66 -19.93 0.33 6.03
C VAL A 66 -18.85 1.43 6.04
N CYS A 67 -19.05 2.43 6.89
CA CYS A 67 -18.10 3.52 7.10
C CYS A 67 -16.88 3.00 7.88
N VAL A 68 -15.69 3.31 7.38
CA VAL A 68 -14.41 2.91 8.00
C VAL A 68 -13.82 4.01 8.89
N LEU A 69 -14.44 5.19 8.91
CA LEU A 69 -13.97 6.33 9.68
C LEU A 69 -14.46 6.23 11.13
N LYS A 70 -13.57 6.56 12.07
CA LYS A 70 -13.85 6.52 13.51
C LYS A 70 -14.73 7.68 13.99
N GLU A 71 -14.66 8.81 13.29
CA GLU A 71 -15.47 10.02 13.47
C GLU A 71 -15.88 10.49 12.08
N CYS A 72 -17.18 10.67 11.86
CA CYS A 72 -17.75 10.98 10.56
C CYS A 72 -18.89 11.99 10.74
N GLU A 73 -18.79 13.16 10.13
CA GLU A 73 -19.80 14.23 10.18
C GLU A 73 -20.95 14.00 9.18
N GLY A 74 -21.37 12.74 9.03
CA GLY A 74 -22.37 12.30 8.05
C GLY A 74 -21.75 11.92 6.71
N CYS A 75 -22.00 10.68 6.27
CA CYS A 75 -21.63 10.20 4.94
C CYS A 75 -22.70 9.25 4.39
N GLU A 76 -22.55 8.84 3.13
CA GLU A 76 -23.50 7.93 2.46
C GLU A 76 -23.22 6.44 2.75
N ARG A 77 -22.61 6.11 3.90
CA ARG A 77 -22.26 4.74 4.32
C ARG A 77 -22.93 4.39 5.64
N LEU A 78 -23.07 3.09 5.90
CA LEU A 78 -23.65 2.59 7.14
C LEU A 78 -22.69 2.76 8.31
N HIS A 79 -23.17 3.25 9.45
CA HIS A 79 -22.43 3.34 10.70
C HIS A 79 -22.94 2.27 11.66
N LEU A 80 -22.16 1.19 11.82
CA LEU A 80 -22.50 0.06 12.66
C LEU A 80 -21.25 -0.71 13.11
N CYS A 81 -21.41 -1.52 14.14
CA CYS A 81 -20.34 -2.35 14.69
C CYS A 81 -20.11 -3.58 13.81
N LYS A 82 -18.95 -3.62 13.13
CA LYS A 82 -18.50 -4.80 12.35
C LYS A 82 -18.60 -6.09 13.16
N LEU A 83 -18.08 -6.09 14.38
CA LEU A 83 -18.03 -7.29 15.21
C LEU A 83 -19.42 -7.74 15.64
N HIS A 84 -20.36 -6.82 15.84
CA HIS A 84 -21.74 -7.16 16.21
C HIS A 84 -22.46 -7.84 15.05
N LEU A 85 -22.34 -7.26 13.85
CA LEU A 85 -22.89 -7.86 12.62
C LEU A 85 -22.23 -9.21 12.28
N MET A 86 -21.09 -9.55 12.86
CA MET A 86 -20.45 -10.86 12.72
C MET A 86 -20.75 -11.81 13.90
N GLY A 87 -21.55 -11.39 14.88
CA GLY A 87 -21.85 -12.18 16.09
C GLY A 87 -20.69 -12.31 17.07
N ARG A 88 -19.69 -11.41 17.00
CA ARG A 88 -18.40 -11.48 17.73
C ARG A 88 -18.13 -10.28 18.64
N CYS A 89 -19.07 -9.35 18.80
CA CYS A 89 -18.90 -8.22 19.71
C CYS A 89 -19.24 -8.65 21.14
N HIS A 90 -18.26 -8.58 22.05
CA HIS A 90 -18.45 -8.87 23.48
C HIS A 90 -18.92 -7.66 24.29
N LEU A 91 -18.98 -6.48 23.68
CA LEU A 91 -19.48 -5.26 24.31
C LEU A 91 -20.98 -5.14 24.09
N GLY A 92 -21.73 -4.75 25.13
CA GLY A 92 -23.17 -4.47 24.98
C GLY A 92 -23.44 -3.20 24.15
N PRO A 93 -24.67 -2.99 23.65
CA PRO A 93 -25.03 -1.83 22.82
C PRO A 93 -24.72 -0.47 23.47
N SER A 94 -24.79 -0.39 24.80
CA SER A 94 -24.49 0.82 25.58
C SER A 94 -23.00 1.09 25.79
N SER A 95 -22.15 0.08 25.59
CA SER A 95 -20.71 0.14 25.88
C SER A 95 -19.85 0.06 24.62
N CYS A 96 -20.41 -0.40 23.50
CA CYS A 96 -19.74 -0.39 22.21
C CYS A 96 -19.71 1.03 21.64
N LYS A 97 -18.54 1.46 21.16
CA LYS A 97 -18.40 2.76 20.49
C LYS A 97 -19.22 2.85 19.19
N TYR A 98 -19.51 1.71 18.55
CA TYR A 98 -20.20 1.64 17.27
C TYR A 98 -21.64 1.15 17.47
N SER A 99 -22.58 1.68 16.66
CA SER A 99 -24.00 1.29 16.73
C SER A 99 -24.17 -0.22 16.54
N HIS A 100 -24.92 -0.86 17.42
CA HIS A 100 -25.39 -2.24 17.23
C HIS A 100 -26.72 -2.29 16.47
N ASP A 101 -27.40 -1.16 16.32
CA ASP A 101 -28.63 -1.06 15.53
C ASP A 101 -28.29 -0.64 14.10
N ILE A 102 -28.47 -1.55 13.13
CA ILE A 102 -28.31 -1.26 11.70
C ILE A 102 -29.43 -0.35 11.17
N MET A 103 -30.60 -0.34 11.80
CA MET A 103 -31.78 0.44 11.43
C MET A 103 -31.86 1.78 12.16
N ASN A 104 -30.74 2.26 12.73
CA ASN A 104 -30.70 3.53 13.44
C ASN A 104 -31.07 4.73 12.54
N ALA A 105 -31.31 5.89 13.16
CA ALA A 105 -31.78 7.10 12.46
C ALA A 105 -30.82 7.57 11.34
N GLU A 106 -29.51 7.37 11.50
CA GLU A 106 -28.50 7.75 10.51
C GLU A 106 -28.54 6.82 9.29
N ASN A 107 -28.59 5.51 9.54
CA ASN A 107 -28.57 4.47 8.53
C ASN A 107 -29.87 4.40 7.71
N LYS A 108 -31.01 4.80 8.29
CA LYS A 108 -32.31 4.83 7.57
C LYS A 108 -32.25 5.60 6.24
N LYS A 109 -31.49 6.71 6.19
CA LYS A 109 -31.33 7.50 4.95
C LYS A 109 -30.55 6.73 3.88
N VAL A 110 -29.48 6.04 4.29
CA VAL A 110 -28.66 5.21 3.41
C VAL A 110 -29.47 4.02 2.91
N LEU A 111 -30.12 3.28 3.80
CA LEU A 111 -30.95 2.12 3.42
C LEU A 111 -32.07 2.52 2.47
N LYS A 112 -32.71 3.68 2.68
CA LYS A 112 -33.73 4.19 1.76
C LYS A 112 -33.16 4.54 0.39
N LYS A 113 -31.98 5.17 0.33
CA LYS A 113 -31.32 5.52 -0.94
C LYS A 113 -31.04 4.31 -1.84
N TYR A 114 -30.81 3.15 -1.24
CA TYR A 114 -30.53 1.90 -1.95
C TYR A 114 -31.71 0.94 -1.97
N ASP A 115 -32.94 1.38 -1.66
CA ASP A 115 -34.16 0.57 -1.64
C ASP A 115 -34.07 -0.68 -0.74
N LEU A 116 -33.39 -0.56 0.42
CA LEU A 116 -33.16 -1.64 1.39
C LEU A 116 -33.94 -1.44 2.70
N SER A 117 -34.80 -0.43 2.81
CA SER A 117 -35.52 -0.12 4.05
C SER A 117 -36.50 -1.21 4.53
N GLY A 118 -36.88 -2.13 3.64
CA GLY A 118 -37.81 -3.23 3.95
C GLY A 118 -37.16 -4.50 4.48
N LEU A 119 -35.82 -4.56 4.54
CA LEU A 119 -35.10 -5.76 5.00
C LEU A 119 -34.95 -5.75 6.52
N SER A 120 -35.04 -6.94 7.10
CA SER A 120 -34.67 -7.22 8.49
C SER A 120 -33.15 -7.14 8.71
N GLU A 121 -32.74 -7.06 9.98
CA GLU A 121 -31.32 -7.04 10.34
C GLU A 121 -30.56 -8.29 9.87
N THR A 122 -31.17 -9.47 9.97
CA THR A 122 -30.59 -10.73 9.49
C THR A 122 -30.45 -10.76 7.97
N GLU A 123 -31.43 -10.23 7.23
CA GLU A 123 -31.35 -10.15 5.77
C GLU A 123 -30.28 -9.13 5.32
N LEU A 124 -30.17 -7.99 6.00
CA LEU A 124 -29.12 -7.00 5.76
C LEU A 124 -27.74 -7.55 6.09
N GLN A 125 -27.60 -8.34 7.16
CA GLN A 125 -26.36 -9.02 7.53
C GLN A 125 -25.89 -9.94 6.39
N VAL A 126 -26.76 -10.83 5.89
CA VAL A 126 -26.46 -11.71 4.74
C VAL A 126 -26.00 -10.87 3.54
N LEU A 127 -26.78 -9.84 3.19
CA LEU A 127 -26.49 -9.00 2.04
C LEU A 127 -25.13 -8.28 2.16
N LEU A 128 -24.80 -7.75 3.34
CA LEU A 128 -23.56 -7.02 3.57
C LEU A 128 -22.34 -7.94 3.62
N LEU A 129 -22.43 -9.09 4.28
CA LEU A 129 -21.32 -10.05 4.41
C LEU A 129 -20.85 -10.59 3.05
N GLN A 130 -21.77 -10.75 2.09
CA GLN A 130 -21.41 -11.22 0.74
C GLN A 130 -21.03 -10.10 -0.26
N ASN A 131 -21.17 -8.82 0.10
CA ASN A 131 -20.94 -7.70 -0.83
C ASN A 131 -19.85 -6.70 -0.40
N ASP A 132 -19.63 -6.51 0.89
CA ASP A 132 -18.71 -5.50 1.42
C ASP A 132 -17.37 -6.12 1.85
N PRO A 133 -16.25 -5.83 1.15
CA PRO A 133 -14.93 -6.33 1.52
C PRO A 133 -14.48 -5.94 2.93
N PHE A 134 -15.10 -4.93 3.56
CA PHE A 134 -14.82 -4.55 4.93
C PHE A 134 -15.00 -5.69 5.94
N PHE A 135 -15.88 -6.66 5.66
CA PHE A 135 -16.09 -7.82 6.52
C PHE A 135 -15.06 -8.93 6.34
N LEU A 136 -14.35 -8.95 5.20
CA LEU A 136 -13.31 -9.93 4.95
C LEU A 136 -12.09 -9.71 5.87
N PRO A 137 -11.33 -10.79 6.17
CA PRO A 137 -10.00 -10.68 6.76
C PRO A 137 -9.04 -9.90 5.87
N ASP A 138 -8.01 -9.31 6.48
CA ASP A 138 -6.99 -8.60 5.73
C ASP A 138 -6.24 -9.53 4.76
N THR A 139 -5.98 -9.02 3.56
CA THR A 139 -5.09 -9.69 2.62
C THR A 139 -3.65 -9.66 3.13
N CYS A 140 -2.90 -10.75 2.93
CA CYS A 140 -1.49 -10.81 3.27
C CYS A 140 -0.70 -9.80 2.43
N HIS A 141 -0.03 -8.86 3.12
CA HIS A 141 0.80 -7.85 2.48
C HIS A 141 1.97 -8.46 1.71
N PHE A 142 2.60 -9.51 2.25
CA PHE A 142 3.73 -10.18 1.61
C PHE A 142 3.31 -10.96 0.36
N TYR A 143 2.12 -11.57 0.38
CA TYR A 143 1.54 -12.21 -0.80
C TYR A 143 1.23 -11.19 -1.90
N ASN A 144 0.58 -10.08 -1.55
CA ASN A 144 0.18 -9.04 -2.51
C ASN A 144 1.32 -8.09 -2.95
N LYS A 145 2.55 -8.31 -2.51
CA LYS A 145 3.71 -7.49 -2.88
C LYS A 145 4.51 -8.19 -3.98
N LYS A 146 4.69 -7.50 -5.12
CA LYS A 146 5.39 -8.05 -6.29
C LYS A 146 6.79 -8.58 -5.90
N GLY A 147 7.04 -9.86 -6.16
CA GLY A 147 8.33 -10.53 -5.89
C GLY A 147 8.57 -10.91 -4.43
N CYS A 148 7.54 -10.92 -3.59
CA CYS A 148 7.58 -11.46 -2.23
C CYS A 148 6.70 -12.71 -2.14
N HIS A 149 7.06 -13.65 -1.27
CA HIS A 149 6.23 -14.80 -0.92
C HIS A 149 5.94 -14.75 0.58
N CYS A 150 4.76 -15.21 0.97
CA CYS A 150 4.43 -15.32 2.39
C CYS A 150 5.20 -16.52 2.97
N VAL A 151 6.08 -16.27 3.95
CA VAL A 151 6.88 -17.32 4.62
C VAL A 151 5.99 -18.29 5.40
N GLN A 152 4.84 -17.81 5.88
CA GLN A 152 3.88 -18.63 6.62
C GLN A 152 3.05 -19.55 5.70
N GLN A 153 3.02 -19.29 4.39
CA GLN A 153 2.27 -20.07 3.40
C GLN A 153 0.86 -20.42 3.92
N ASP A 154 0.50 -21.70 3.98
CA ASP A 154 -0.82 -22.16 4.42
C ASP A 154 -1.14 -21.84 5.88
N ASN A 155 -0.13 -21.60 6.73
CA ASN A 155 -0.29 -21.22 8.13
C ASN A 155 -0.50 -19.71 8.32
N CYS A 156 -0.53 -18.91 7.25
CA CYS A 156 -0.79 -17.47 7.38
C CYS A 156 -2.23 -17.22 7.86
N SER A 157 -2.41 -16.29 8.80
CA SER A 157 -3.74 -15.92 9.28
C SER A 157 -4.41 -14.83 8.42
N ARG A 158 -3.90 -14.58 7.21
CA ARG A 158 -4.34 -13.51 6.30
C ARG A 158 -4.58 -14.07 4.91
N LEU A 159 -5.51 -13.48 4.17
CA LEU A 159 -5.91 -13.99 2.85
C LEU A 159 -4.77 -13.89 1.82
N HIS A 160 -4.43 -15.01 1.19
CA HIS A 160 -3.55 -15.09 0.02
C HIS A 160 -4.32 -14.89 -1.29
N VAL A 161 -5.06 -13.78 -1.37
CA VAL A 161 -5.88 -13.40 -2.52
C VAL A 161 -5.50 -11.99 -2.97
N CYS A 162 -5.64 -11.70 -4.26
CA CYS A 162 -5.40 -10.39 -4.85
C CYS A 162 -6.27 -9.31 -4.18
N ARG A 163 -5.64 -8.34 -3.52
CA ARG A 163 -6.34 -7.22 -2.88
C ARG A 163 -7.17 -6.41 -3.88
N HIS A 164 -6.68 -6.25 -5.10
CA HIS A 164 -7.42 -5.51 -6.13
C HIS A 164 -8.64 -6.28 -6.64
N PHE A 165 -8.61 -7.62 -6.60
CA PHE A 165 -9.75 -8.46 -6.98
C PHE A 165 -10.90 -8.31 -5.99
N LEU A 166 -10.60 -8.37 -4.68
CA LEU A 166 -11.60 -8.17 -3.62
C LEU A 166 -12.25 -6.79 -3.69
N LEU A 167 -11.52 -5.78 -4.16
CA LEU A 167 -12.03 -4.42 -4.33
C LEU A 167 -12.76 -4.21 -5.68
N GLY A 168 -12.81 -5.21 -6.56
CA GLY A 168 -13.38 -5.10 -7.91
C GLY A 168 -12.59 -4.18 -8.86
N LYS A 169 -11.28 -4.04 -8.64
CA LYS A 169 -10.38 -3.11 -9.34
C LYS A 169 -9.15 -3.79 -9.98
N CYS A 170 -9.13 -5.13 -10.06
CA CYS A 170 -8.02 -5.86 -10.66
C CYS A 170 -8.01 -5.68 -12.18
N LYS A 171 -6.93 -5.09 -12.71
CA LYS A 171 -6.76 -4.74 -14.13
C LYS A 171 -6.15 -5.87 -14.98
N PHE A 172 -5.92 -7.03 -14.39
CA PHE A 172 -5.19 -8.13 -15.01
C PHE A 172 -6.14 -9.30 -15.24
N PRO A 173 -6.59 -9.56 -16.48
CA PRO A 173 -7.44 -10.72 -16.79
C PRO A 173 -6.80 -12.05 -16.38
N GLN A 174 -5.47 -12.14 -16.48
CA GLN A 174 -4.66 -13.23 -15.95
C GLN A 174 -3.78 -12.68 -14.82
N CYS A 175 -4.37 -12.48 -13.65
CA CYS A 175 -3.63 -11.99 -12.50
C CYS A 175 -2.67 -13.07 -11.98
N ILE A 176 -1.45 -12.67 -11.64
CA ILE A 176 -0.46 -13.55 -10.99
C ILE A 176 -0.83 -13.89 -9.54
N MET A 177 -1.71 -13.10 -8.94
CA MET A 177 -2.22 -13.32 -7.59
C MET A 177 -3.53 -14.08 -7.69
N SER A 178 -3.74 -15.01 -6.75
CA SER A 178 -4.96 -15.83 -6.68
C SER A 178 -6.19 -14.93 -6.61
N HIS A 179 -7.20 -15.30 -7.39
CA HIS A 179 -8.56 -14.77 -7.31
C HIS A 179 -9.52 -15.79 -6.69
N ASN A 180 -8.99 -16.89 -6.12
CA ASN A 180 -9.79 -17.97 -5.56
C ASN A 180 -9.95 -17.78 -4.05
N LEU A 181 -11.17 -17.46 -3.60
CA LEU A 181 -11.56 -17.41 -2.18
C LEU A 181 -11.98 -18.78 -1.63
N LEU A 182 -12.13 -19.77 -2.50
CA LEU A 182 -12.60 -21.11 -2.17
C LEU A 182 -11.45 -22.13 -2.11
N ASP A 183 -10.20 -21.67 -2.22
CA ASP A 183 -9.06 -22.54 -1.96
C ASP A 183 -8.98 -22.94 -0.48
N PRO A 184 -8.29 -24.05 -0.13
CA PRO A 184 -8.26 -24.55 1.24
C PRO A 184 -7.72 -23.55 2.26
N HIS A 185 -6.75 -22.71 1.88
CA HIS A 185 -6.18 -21.72 2.79
C HIS A 185 -7.15 -20.55 3.01
N ALA A 186 -7.70 -19.99 1.93
CA ALA A 186 -8.67 -18.90 2.00
C ALA A 186 -9.92 -19.32 2.78
N SER A 187 -10.45 -20.52 2.54
CA SER A 187 -11.63 -21.05 3.24
C SER A 187 -11.41 -21.13 4.75
N ARG A 188 -10.26 -21.65 5.21
CA ARG A 188 -9.93 -21.69 6.64
C ARG A 188 -9.84 -20.29 7.27
N VAL A 189 -9.23 -19.34 6.56
CA VAL A 189 -9.08 -17.96 7.06
C VAL A 189 -10.45 -17.26 7.14
N LEU A 190 -11.35 -17.52 6.18
CA LEU A 190 -12.71 -17.00 6.16
C LEU A 190 -13.58 -17.62 7.27
N GLU A 191 -13.53 -18.95 7.43
CA GLU A 191 -14.27 -19.66 8.48
C GLU A 191 -13.83 -19.19 9.89
N ALA A 192 -12.53 -19.03 10.12
CA ALA A 192 -12.00 -18.46 11.37
C ALA A 192 -12.44 -17.00 11.60
N ALA A 193 -12.80 -16.29 10.53
CA ALA A 193 -13.37 -14.95 10.61
C ALA A 193 -14.87 -14.95 10.93
N GLY A 194 -15.56 -16.08 10.74
CA GLY A 194 -17.02 -16.19 10.87
C GLY A 194 -17.75 -16.05 9.53
N ILE A 195 -17.08 -16.33 8.41
CA ILE A 195 -17.67 -16.32 7.07
C ILE A 195 -17.73 -17.76 6.59
N ASP A 196 -18.94 -18.29 6.41
CA ASP A 196 -19.14 -19.67 5.95
C ASP A 196 -18.87 -19.82 4.44
N GLY A 197 -18.72 -21.07 4.00
CA GLY A 197 -18.42 -21.40 2.61
C GLY A 197 -19.50 -20.95 1.61
N SER A 198 -20.76 -20.85 2.02
CA SER A 198 -21.84 -20.40 1.16
C SER A 198 -21.75 -18.90 0.88
N THR A 199 -21.48 -18.11 1.92
CA THR A 199 -21.24 -16.66 1.86
C THR A 199 -19.95 -16.37 1.08
N ALA A 200 -18.90 -17.16 1.30
CA ALA A 200 -17.65 -17.06 0.53
C ALA A 200 -17.86 -17.34 -0.96
N SER A 201 -18.69 -18.34 -1.31
CA SER A 201 -19.07 -18.66 -2.69
C SER A 201 -19.84 -17.51 -3.35
N ASN A 202 -20.77 -16.87 -2.63
CA ASN A 202 -21.48 -15.70 -3.14
C ASN A 202 -20.52 -14.53 -3.38
N PHE A 203 -19.62 -14.27 -2.43
CA PHE A 203 -18.61 -13.21 -2.56
C PHE A 203 -17.68 -13.46 -3.75
N GLN A 204 -17.22 -14.71 -3.93
CA GLN A 204 -16.41 -15.14 -5.07
C GLN A 204 -17.11 -14.81 -6.40
N ALA A 205 -18.37 -15.23 -6.55
CA ALA A 205 -19.15 -15.00 -7.75
C ALA A 205 -19.33 -13.50 -8.06
N ILE A 206 -19.58 -12.68 -7.04
CA ILE A 206 -19.69 -11.22 -7.16
C ILE A 206 -18.35 -10.59 -7.59
N CYS A 207 -17.23 -11.04 -7.01
CA CYS A 207 -15.90 -10.57 -7.38
C CYS A 207 -15.50 -10.99 -8.80
N ASP A 208 -15.81 -12.22 -9.21
CA ASP A 208 -15.57 -12.72 -10.57
C ASP A 208 -16.31 -11.89 -11.61
N TYR A 209 -17.60 -11.60 -11.35
CA TYR A 209 -18.39 -10.73 -12.21
C TYR A 209 -17.79 -9.32 -12.29
N LYS A 210 -17.48 -8.69 -11.15
CA LYS A 210 -16.85 -7.36 -11.12
C LYS A 210 -15.52 -7.34 -11.86
N HIS A 211 -14.72 -8.41 -11.74
CA HIS A 211 -13.45 -8.52 -12.43
C HIS A 211 -13.62 -8.64 -13.95
N LEU A 212 -14.56 -9.47 -14.40
CA LEU A 212 -14.91 -9.62 -15.81
C LEU A 212 -15.38 -8.29 -16.41
N GLU A 213 -16.33 -7.62 -15.77
CA GLU A 213 -16.86 -6.34 -16.23
C GLU A 213 -15.79 -5.23 -16.26
N PHE A 214 -14.93 -5.18 -15.24
CA PHE A 214 -13.84 -4.21 -15.19
C PHE A 214 -12.88 -4.39 -16.37
N ASN A 215 -12.66 -5.62 -16.83
CA ASN A 215 -11.74 -5.93 -17.94
C ASN A 215 -12.42 -5.95 -19.32
N ARG A 216 -13.76 -6.01 -19.40
CA ARG A 216 -14.55 -5.90 -20.64
C ARG A 216 -14.63 -4.47 -21.19
N GLN A 217 -14.43 -3.44 -20.37
CA GLN A 217 -14.55 -2.05 -20.82
C GLN A 217 -13.47 -1.72 -21.88
N PRO A 218 -13.84 -1.36 -23.12
CA PRO A 218 -12.88 -1.04 -24.16
C PRO A 218 -12.07 0.18 -23.74
N LYS A 219 -10.75 0.00 -23.65
CA LYS A 219 -9.81 1.09 -23.44
C LYS A 219 -9.89 2.02 -24.65
N LYS A 220 -10.47 3.21 -24.50
CA LYS A 220 -10.40 4.25 -25.54
C LYS A 220 -8.93 4.63 -25.77
N GLY A 221 -8.36 4.19 -26.89
CA GLY A 221 -7.02 4.56 -27.37
C GLY A 221 -6.35 3.51 -28.26
N TYR A 222 -6.65 3.58 -29.57
CA TYR A 222 -5.99 3.03 -30.78
C TYR A 222 -5.02 1.83 -30.70
N GLY A 223 -5.36 0.78 -31.48
CA GLY A 223 -4.44 -0.23 -32.03
C GLY A 223 -5.05 -1.63 -32.12
N GLU A 224 -5.78 -1.94 -33.20
CA GLU A 224 -6.21 -3.30 -33.55
C GLU A 224 -5.02 -4.24 -33.84
N LEU A 225 -5.29 -5.54 -33.64
CA LEU A 225 -4.53 -6.75 -34.03
C LEU A 225 -3.69 -7.42 -32.93
N GLN A 226 -4.35 -8.25 -32.11
CA GLN A 226 -4.25 -9.72 -32.21
C GLN A 226 -5.21 -10.35 -31.18
N GLU A 227 -6.48 -10.50 -31.56
CA GLU A 227 -7.39 -11.46 -30.94
C GLU A 227 -7.16 -12.81 -31.62
N THR A 228 -6.52 -13.74 -30.93
CA THR A 228 -6.76 -15.18 -31.04
C THR A 228 -6.01 -15.89 -29.91
N VAL A 229 -6.66 -16.87 -29.28
CA VAL A 229 -6.16 -17.76 -28.22
C VAL A 229 -6.30 -17.25 -26.76
N VAL A 230 -7.50 -16.85 -26.32
CA VAL A 230 -8.04 -17.24 -24.97
C VAL A 230 -9.57 -17.37 -25.02
N ILE A 231 -10.12 -17.83 -26.15
CA ILE A 231 -11.51 -18.24 -26.27
C ILE A 231 -11.48 -19.74 -26.53
N ASN A 232 -11.35 -20.53 -25.47
CA ASN A 232 -11.67 -21.97 -25.45
C ASN A 232 -11.65 -22.61 -24.05
N LYS A 233 -11.77 -21.82 -22.96
CA LYS A 233 -11.91 -22.42 -21.61
C LYS A 233 -13.03 -21.87 -20.73
N ILE A 234 -13.76 -20.83 -21.16
CA ILE A 234 -14.87 -20.24 -20.36
C ILE A 234 -16.04 -19.76 -21.26
N LEU A 235 -16.21 -20.33 -22.46
CA LEU A 235 -17.37 -20.08 -23.33
C LEU A 235 -18.22 -21.35 -23.56
N GLY A 236 -18.28 -22.21 -22.54
CA GLY A 236 -19.15 -23.39 -22.52
C GLY A 236 -20.45 -23.21 -21.72
N LEU A 237 -20.83 -21.98 -21.33
CA LEU A 237 -21.95 -21.78 -20.40
C LEU A 237 -22.89 -20.59 -20.72
N ILE A 238 -22.87 -19.99 -21.91
CA ILE A 238 -23.90 -19.02 -22.31
C ILE A 238 -24.23 -19.18 -23.80
N GLU A 239 -25.23 -19.99 -24.11
CA GLU A 239 -26.04 -19.85 -25.32
C GLU A 239 -27.47 -19.54 -24.89
N VAL A 240 -27.94 -18.32 -25.17
CA VAL A 240 -29.34 -18.08 -25.53
C VAL A 240 -29.36 -17.01 -26.61
N GLU A 241 -30.00 -17.34 -27.72
CA GLU A 241 -30.19 -16.57 -28.94
C GLU A 241 -30.86 -15.21 -28.69
N ALA A 242 -30.35 -14.15 -29.31
CA ALA A 242 -31.08 -12.90 -29.49
C ALA A 242 -31.39 -12.72 -30.98
N SER A 243 -32.59 -13.12 -31.39
CA SER A 243 -33.21 -12.73 -32.66
C SER A 243 -34.36 -11.75 -32.39
N CYS A 244 -34.11 -10.46 -32.60
CA CYS A 244 -35.10 -9.48 -33.07
C CYS A 244 -34.51 -8.07 -33.06
N PHE A 245 -34.20 -7.53 -34.23
CA PHE A 245 -34.49 -6.13 -34.52
C PHE A 245 -34.92 -5.98 -35.97
N CYS A 246 -36.17 -5.59 -36.14
CA CYS A 246 -36.77 -5.16 -37.39
C CYS A 246 -36.62 -3.63 -37.48
N ALA A 247 -36.11 -3.11 -38.60
CA ALA A 247 -36.76 -2.05 -39.39
C ALA A 247 -35.86 -1.61 -40.58
N CYS A 248 -36.37 -1.88 -41.78
CA CYS A 248 -36.47 -1.03 -42.98
C CYS A 248 -35.83 0.39 -42.87
N SER A 249 -35.17 0.99 -43.86
CA SER A 249 -35.23 0.96 -45.33
C SER A 249 -33.96 1.70 -45.82
N ILE A 250 -33.32 1.41 -46.96
CA ILE A 250 -33.54 2.07 -48.26
C ILE A 250 -32.84 1.23 -49.37
N PHE A 251 -33.67 0.94 -50.37
CA PHE A 251 -33.60 0.38 -51.73
C PHE A 251 -32.30 0.03 -52.52
N PRO A 252 -32.43 -0.83 -53.57
CA PRO A 252 -31.45 -1.81 -54.06
C PRO A 252 -30.94 -1.53 -55.49
N CYS A 253 -30.03 -2.37 -55.99
CA CYS A 253 -30.10 -2.94 -57.36
C CYS A 253 -28.98 -3.97 -57.67
N LEU A 254 -29.44 -5.17 -58.02
CA LEU A 254 -29.07 -5.96 -59.22
C LEU A 254 -27.73 -6.73 -59.32
N LEU A 255 -27.90 -8.06 -59.35
CA LEU A 255 -27.39 -9.05 -60.32
C LEU A 255 -25.88 -9.12 -60.63
N SER A 256 -25.28 -10.29 -60.33
CA SER A 256 -24.93 -11.36 -61.30
C SER A 256 -23.56 -12.03 -61.10
N LEU A 257 -23.61 -13.38 -61.15
CA LEU A 257 -22.65 -14.33 -61.77
C LEU A 257 -21.22 -14.39 -61.22
N GLY A 258 -20.59 -15.55 -60.98
CA GLY A 258 -20.93 -16.95 -61.19
C GLY A 258 -19.73 -17.86 -60.87
N ASN A 259 -19.99 -19.18 -60.85
CA ASN A 259 -19.12 -20.34 -61.18
C ASN A 259 -17.69 -20.47 -60.63
N GLU A 260 -17.08 -21.63 -60.39
CA GLU A 260 -17.43 -23.06 -60.25
C GLU A 260 -16.10 -23.79 -59.90
N HIS A 261 -16.18 -25.10 -59.62
CA HIS A 261 -15.11 -26.10 -59.38
C HIS A 261 -14.63 -26.27 -57.92
N GLY A 262 -14.63 -27.46 -57.30
CA GLY A 262 -14.99 -28.81 -57.73
C GLY A 262 -14.10 -29.87 -57.06
N PHE A 263 -14.74 -30.87 -56.41
CA PHE A 263 -14.23 -32.22 -56.05
C PHE A 263 -13.08 -32.33 -55.01
N ALA A 264 -12.96 -33.33 -54.12
CA ALA A 264 -13.68 -34.52 -53.65
C ALA A 264 -12.99 -34.86 -52.29
N GLY A 265 -13.57 -35.39 -51.22
CA GLY A 265 -14.49 -36.52 -51.09
C GLY A 265 -13.77 -37.70 -50.41
N ARG A 266 -13.90 -37.87 -49.08
CA ARG A 266 -14.36 -39.12 -48.42
C ARG A 266 -14.26 -39.05 -46.89
N ALA A 267 -15.40 -39.35 -46.28
CA ALA A 267 -15.62 -39.62 -44.86
C ALA A 267 -15.14 -41.02 -44.46
N VAL A 268 -15.11 -41.32 -43.14
CA VAL A 268 -15.98 -42.34 -42.49
C VAL A 268 -15.51 -42.66 -41.04
N ILE A 269 -16.42 -42.38 -40.09
CA ILE A 269 -16.89 -43.15 -38.89
C ILE A 269 -15.85 -43.46 -37.77
N SER A 270 -15.92 -42.89 -36.54
CA SER A 270 -16.83 -43.15 -35.36
C SER A 270 -16.62 -44.54 -34.68
N PRO A 271 -17.04 -44.82 -33.42
CA PRO A 271 -17.10 -44.04 -32.15
C PRO A 271 -16.77 -44.84 -30.84
N TYR A 272 -16.93 -44.17 -29.68
CA TYR A 272 -17.14 -44.61 -28.27
C TYR A 272 -15.96 -45.29 -27.49
N LEU A 273 -15.42 -44.70 -26.40
CA LEU A 273 -15.86 -44.60 -24.97
C LEU A 273 -15.68 -45.93 -24.18
N PRO A 274 -15.69 -45.94 -22.82
CA PRO A 274 -14.83 -45.32 -21.79
C PRO A 274 -14.14 -46.40 -20.90
N SER A 275 -13.36 -46.01 -19.87
CA SER A 275 -13.59 -46.40 -18.45
C SER A 275 -12.36 -46.17 -17.55
N CYS A 276 -12.66 -45.86 -16.29
CA CYS A 276 -11.82 -45.56 -15.14
C CYS A 276 -10.91 -46.71 -14.68
N THR A 277 -9.82 -46.39 -13.97
CA THR A 277 -9.50 -46.95 -12.63
C THR A 277 -8.18 -46.38 -12.08
N ALA A 278 -8.17 -46.03 -10.79
CA ALA A 278 -6.97 -46.02 -9.95
C ALA A 278 -6.82 -47.40 -9.28
N PRO A 279 -5.63 -47.79 -8.77
CA PRO A 279 -5.37 -47.63 -7.33
C PRO A 279 -3.88 -47.39 -6.95
N ALA A 280 -3.61 -47.47 -5.64
CA ALA A 280 -2.54 -46.83 -4.86
C ALA A 280 -1.34 -47.75 -4.42
N GLN A 281 -0.42 -47.12 -3.65
CA GLN A 281 0.60 -47.65 -2.70
C GLN A 281 1.90 -48.24 -3.29
N SER A 282 3.13 -48.09 -2.74
CA SER A 282 3.69 -47.70 -1.42
C SER A 282 5.23 -47.53 -1.46
N GLN A 283 5.83 -46.77 -0.51
CA GLN A 283 7.11 -46.98 0.25
C GLN A 283 8.46 -47.16 -0.52
N ASP A 284 9.67 -46.76 -0.09
CA ASP A 284 10.27 -46.01 1.03
C ASP A 284 11.80 -45.84 0.72
N GLN A 285 12.52 -45.04 1.52
CA GLN A 285 13.99 -45.04 1.80
C GLN A 285 15.04 -44.23 0.98
N LEU A 286 15.82 -43.47 1.78
CA LEU A 286 17.16 -42.86 1.62
C LEU A 286 18.27 -43.93 1.87
N PRO A 287 19.54 -43.77 1.40
CA PRO A 287 20.55 -43.06 2.23
C PRO A 287 21.76 -42.38 1.51
N THR A 288 22.54 -41.72 2.38
CA THR A 288 23.79 -40.92 2.38
C THR A 288 25.06 -41.39 1.62
N GLY A 289 25.98 -40.45 1.28
CA GLY A 289 27.44 -40.68 1.40
C GLY A 289 28.45 -39.93 0.48
N VAL A 290 29.02 -38.81 0.97
CA VAL A 290 30.46 -38.36 0.97
C VAL A 290 31.42 -38.58 -0.24
N GLY A 291 32.11 -37.50 -0.68
CA GLY A 291 33.60 -37.49 -0.79
C GLY A 291 34.34 -37.03 -2.07
N ASN A 292 35.03 -35.88 -1.97
CA ASN A 292 36.34 -35.47 -2.53
C ASN A 292 36.60 -34.88 -3.96
N LYS A 293 37.26 -33.71 -3.91
CA LYS A 293 38.35 -33.05 -4.72
C LYS A 293 38.98 -33.86 -5.88
N ASP A 294 39.42 -33.31 -7.02
CA ASP A 294 40.38 -32.21 -7.24
C ASP A 294 40.38 -31.66 -8.71
N GLU A 295 41.22 -30.64 -8.93
CA GLU A 295 41.43 -29.68 -10.02
C GLU A 295 41.65 -30.16 -11.49
N GLY A 296 41.33 -29.27 -12.47
CA GLY A 296 42.20 -29.08 -13.67
C GLY A 296 41.57 -28.89 -15.07
N LYS A 297 41.53 -27.64 -15.55
CA LYS A 297 41.78 -27.13 -16.94
C LYS A 297 40.84 -27.45 -18.14
N LYS A 298 40.23 -26.36 -18.65
CA LYS A 298 40.05 -25.88 -20.06
C LYS A 298 40.13 -26.91 -21.23
N ASP A 299 39.06 -27.02 -22.02
CA ASP A 299 38.84 -26.25 -23.26
C ASP A 299 37.44 -26.52 -23.89
N SER A 300 37.09 -25.65 -24.84
CA SER A 300 35.80 -25.35 -25.49
C SER A 300 35.11 -26.44 -26.35
N SER A 301 33.77 -26.48 -26.33
CA SER A 301 32.88 -26.17 -27.47
C SER A 301 31.38 -26.37 -27.12
N SER A 302 30.53 -25.40 -27.53
CA SER A 302 29.11 -25.45 -27.98
C SER A 302 28.30 -26.76 -27.75
N ASP A 303 27.06 -26.80 -27.24
CA ASP A 303 25.86 -25.99 -27.49
C ASP A 303 24.70 -26.38 -26.52
N GLU A 304 23.69 -25.49 -26.41
CA GLU A 304 22.30 -25.63 -25.90
C GLU A 304 22.04 -25.86 -24.39
N ASP A 305 21.56 -24.82 -23.69
CA ASP A 305 20.14 -24.70 -23.25
C ASP A 305 19.93 -23.38 -22.47
N SER A 306 19.44 -22.33 -23.15
CA SER A 306 19.22 -21.00 -22.58
C SER A 306 17.86 -20.91 -21.88
N LYS A 307 17.85 -21.20 -20.57
CA LYS A 307 16.78 -20.71 -19.68
C LYS A 307 16.85 -19.18 -19.56
N GLU A 308 15.96 -18.49 -20.26
CA GLU A 308 15.77 -17.04 -20.14
C GLU A 308 15.31 -16.65 -18.73
N ASN A 309 16.26 -16.15 -17.93
CA ASN A 309 16.00 -15.38 -16.72
C ASN A 309 15.47 -13.98 -17.10
N LYS A 310 14.15 -13.77 -17.13
CA LYS A 310 13.57 -12.42 -17.16
C LYS A 310 13.81 -11.71 -15.82
N LYS A 311 14.85 -10.88 -15.81
CA LYS A 311 15.28 -10.00 -14.71
C LYS A 311 14.23 -8.92 -14.43
N ASP A 312 13.43 -9.10 -13.37
CA ASP A 312 12.46 -8.10 -12.87
C ASP A 312 13.21 -6.82 -12.39
N ASN A 313 13.33 -5.83 -13.27
CA ASN A 313 13.92 -4.52 -12.99
C ASN A 313 12.84 -3.53 -12.50
N CYS A 314 13.19 -2.68 -11.53
CA CYS A 314 12.40 -1.57 -10.99
C CYS A 314 12.81 -0.28 -11.69
N ASP A 315 11.84 0.51 -12.15
CA ASP A 315 12.05 1.77 -12.88
C ASP A 315 12.51 2.95 -11.98
N GLU A 316 12.82 2.69 -10.71
CA GLU A 316 13.33 3.69 -9.76
C GLU A 316 14.86 3.70 -9.71
N ILE A 317 15.47 4.88 -9.66
CA ILE A 317 16.92 5.05 -9.49
C ILE A 317 17.30 4.72 -8.04
N CYS A 318 18.28 3.83 -7.90
CA CYS A 318 18.79 3.39 -6.61
C CYS A 318 19.48 4.55 -5.87
N LEU A 319 18.83 5.11 -4.86
CA LEU A 319 19.44 6.13 -3.98
C LEU A 319 20.77 5.65 -3.40
N PHE A 320 20.85 4.38 -3.00
CA PHE A 320 22.08 3.84 -2.46
C PHE A 320 23.19 3.81 -3.51
N TYR A 321 22.90 3.55 -4.78
CA TYR A 321 23.91 3.61 -5.84
C TYR A 321 24.34 5.06 -6.11
N LEU A 322 23.39 5.99 -6.13
CA LEU A 322 23.64 7.41 -6.32
C LEU A 322 24.64 7.95 -5.28
N TRP A 323 24.59 7.41 -4.06
CA TRP A 323 25.50 7.70 -2.95
C TRP A 323 26.70 6.74 -2.82
N LYS A 324 26.92 5.85 -3.80
CA LYS A 324 27.99 4.82 -3.83
C LYS A 324 27.91 3.78 -2.69
N TYR A 325 26.73 3.59 -2.12
CA TYR A 325 26.40 2.63 -1.04
C TYR A 325 25.69 1.36 -1.52
N CYS A 326 25.32 1.23 -2.79
CA CYS A 326 24.62 0.03 -3.29
C CYS A 326 25.57 -1.17 -3.42
N LYS A 327 25.30 -2.23 -2.67
CA LYS A 327 26.11 -3.46 -2.66
C LYS A 327 25.58 -4.56 -3.58
N ASN A 328 24.41 -4.34 -4.20
CA ASN A 328 23.81 -5.34 -5.07
C ASN A 328 24.41 -5.35 -6.48
N LYS A 329 25.25 -4.35 -6.86
CA LYS A 329 25.84 -4.22 -8.22
C LYS A 329 24.80 -4.58 -9.31
N ASP A 330 25.08 -5.55 -10.17
CA ASP A 330 24.19 -5.98 -11.26
C ASP A 330 22.97 -6.78 -10.79
N LYS A 331 22.90 -7.15 -9.51
CA LYS A 331 21.77 -7.79 -8.82
C LYS A 331 20.83 -6.76 -8.16
N CYS A 332 21.12 -5.47 -8.24
CA CYS A 332 20.21 -4.44 -7.74
C CYS A 332 18.97 -4.40 -8.62
N LYS A 333 17.80 -4.45 -8.00
CA LYS A 333 16.54 -4.34 -8.74
C LYS A 333 16.27 -2.91 -9.21
N SER A 334 16.90 -1.90 -8.60
CA SER A 334 16.74 -0.48 -8.98
C SER A 334 17.81 -0.05 -9.97
N VAL A 335 17.51 0.93 -10.81
CA VAL A 335 18.43 1.43 -11.83
C VAL A 335 19.62 2.15 -11.19
N HIS A 336 20.82 1.74 -11.60
CA HIS A 336 22.06 2.37 -11.18
C HIS A 336 22.40 3.54 -12.10
N TYR A 337 22.23 4.75 -11.59
CA TYR A 337 22.53 5.96 -12.32
C TYR A 337 23.15 7.04 -11.43
N HIS A 338 24.02 7.88 -12.00
CA HIS A 338 24.86 8.83 -11.26
C HIS A 338 24.18 10.17 -10.97
N LEU A 339 23.00 10.39 -11.54
CA LEU A 339 22.09 11.54 -11.31
C LEU A 339 20.73 11.05 -10.76
N PRO A 340 19.95 11.93 -10.09
CA PRO A 340 18.66 11.57 -9.51
C PRO A 340 17.53 11.39 -10.53
N TYR A 341 17.82 11.58 -11.81
CA TYR A 341 16.93 11.38 -12.95
C TYR A 341 17.69 10.65 -14.07
N LYS A 342 16.96 9.96 -14.95
CA LYS A 342 17.48 9.33 -16.17
C LYS A 342 16.42 9.37 -17.27
N TRP A 343 16.81 9.74 -18.48
CA TRP A 343 15.93 9.77 -19.64
C TRP A 343 16.25 8.63 -20.60
N GLU A 344 15.22 7.92 -21.03
CA GLU A 344 15.35 6.77 -21.92
C GLU A 344 14.33 6.82 -23.05
N ILE A 345 14.69 6.24 -24.20
CA ILE A 345 13.85 6.08 -25.38
C ILE A 345 13.67 4.61 -25.72
N HIS A 346 12.46 4.25 -26.12
CA HIS A 346 12.10 2.90 -26.54
C HIS A 346 12.28 2.74 -28.05
N ASP A 347 13.08 1.77 -28.48
CA ASP A 347 13.29 1.46 -29.89
C ASP A 347 12.28 0.43 -30.45
N GLY A 348 11.39 -0.08 -29.61
CA GLY A 348 10.44 -1.15 -29.94
C GLY A 348 10.74 -2.47 -29.22
N LEU A 349 11.98 -2.67 -28.76
CA LEU A 349 12.42 -3.88 -28.05
C LEU A 349 12.98 -3.56 -26.66
N ASN A 350 13.77 -2.49 -26.53
CA ASN A 350 14.49 -2.14 -25.31
C ASN A 350 14.47 -0.63 -25.04
N TRP A 351 14.78 -0.26 -23.79
CA TRP A 351 14.98 1.12 -23.38
C TRP A 351 16.46 1.50 -23.48
N HIS A 352 16.75 2.59 -24.21
CA HIS A 352 18.09 3.13 -24.42
C HIS A 352 18.22 4.51 -23.80
N GLU A 353 19.41 4.86 -23.32
CA GLU A 353 19.69 6.16 -22.73
C GLU A 353 19.68 7.29 -23.77
N LEU A 354 19.00 8.39 -23.46
CA LEU A 354 18.99 9.59 -24.30
C LEU A 354 20.22 10.49 -23.99
N PRO A 355 20.93 10.97 -25.02
CA PRO A 355 22.06 11.89 -24.82
C PRO A 355 21.59 13.25 -24.29
N MET A 356 22.50 13.99 -23.66
CA MET A 356 22.28 15.37 -23.17
C MET A 356 21.08 15.48 -22.21
N MET A 357 20.97 14.52 -21.29
CA MET A 357 19.86 14.39 -20.36
C MET A 357 19.62 15.61 -19.47
N GLU A 358 20.65 16.40 -19.17
CA GLU A 358 20.53 17.55 -18.30
C GLU A 358 19.78 18.69 -18.99
N GLU A 359 19.96 18.84 -20.31
CA GLU A 359 19.17 19.76 -21.14
C GLU A 359 17.70 19.33 -21.16
N ILE A 360 17.45 18.02 -21.34
CA ILE A 360 16.10 17.45 -21.36
C ILE A 360 15.41 17.62 -20.00
N GLU A 361 16.12 17.28 -18.91
CA GLU A 361 15.61 17.41 -17.54
C GLU A 361 15.29 18.88 -17.22
N LYS A 362 16.22 19.80 -17.52
CA LYS A 362 16.01 21.24 -17.28
C LYS A 362 14.79 21.77 -18.04
N ALA A 363 14.62 21.36 -19.30
CA ALA A 363 13.47 21.71 -20.09
C ALA A 363 12.17 21.12 -19.52
N TYR A 364 12.19 19.84 -19.09
CA TYR A 364 11.02 19.19 -18.50
C TYR A 364 10.61 19.80 -17.17
N CYS A 365 11.57 20.16 -16.30
CA CYS A 365 11.33 20.76 -14.99
C CYS A 365 10.54 22.07 -15.07
N ASP A 366 10.68 22.85 -16.15
CA ASP A 366 9.90 24.08 -16.35
C ASP A 366 8.47 23.73 -16.85
N PRO A 367 7.41 24.04 -16.08
CA PRO A 367 6.04 23.74 -16.47
C PRO A 367 5.60 24.49 -17.75
N LYS A 368 6.27 25.58 -18.14
CA LYS A 368 5.99 26.32 -19.38
C LYS A 368 6.31 25.50 -20.63
N ASN A 369 7.22 24.54 -20.52
CA ASN A 369 7.62 23.70 -21.62
C ASN A 369 6.69 22.49 -21.73
N SER A 370 6.01 22.38 -22.88
CA SER A 370 5.23 21.20 -23.25
C SER A 370 6.01 20.23 -24.16
N SER A 371 7.09 20.71 -24.77
CA SER A 371 7.99 19.96 -25.63
C SER A 371 9.39 20.59 -25.64
N LEU A 372 10.34 19.87 -26.21
CA LEU A 372 11.70 20.33 -26.53
C LEU A 372 11.93 20.15 -28.04
N PRO A 373 11.59 21.18 -28.87
CA PRO A 373 11.64 21.08 -30.33
C PRO A 373 13.03 20.78 -30.89
N SER A 374 14.09 21.30 -30.27
CA SER A 374 15.49 21.02 -30.67
C SER A 374 15.83 19.52 -30.68
N ARG A 375 15.05 18.70 -29.96
CA ARG A 375 15.21 17.25 -29.83
C ARG A 375 14.01 16.44 -30.33
N ASN A 376 12.97 17.12 -30.82
CA ASN A 376 11.67 16.52 -31.16
C ASN A 376 11.04 15.71 -30.02
N ILE A 377 11.23 16.12 -28.76
CA ILE A 377 10.64 15.45 -27.59
C ILE A 377 9.36 16.19 -27.19
N ASP A 378 8.25 15.47 -27.05
CA ASP A 378 6.99 15.98 -26.51
C ASP A 378 6.79 15.46 -25.09
N PHE A 379 6.74 16.37 -24.11
CA PHE A 379 6.62 16.04 -22.69
C PHE A 379 5.19 15.73 -22.26
N GLN A 380 4.19 16.06 -23.08
CA GLN A 380 2.79 15.78 -22.78
C GLN A 380 2.41 14.36 -23.19
N THR A 381 2.91 13.90 -24.32
CA THR A 381 2.71 12.54 -24.84
C THR A 381 3.83 11.59 -24.41
N MET A 382 4.93 12.11 -23.87
CA MET A 382 6.14 11.34 -23.53
C MET A 382 6.67 10.57 -24.75
N THR A 383 6.83 11.27 -25.88
CA THR A 383 7.30 10.71 -27.15
C THR A 383 8.43 11.52 -27.77
N ARG A 384 9.22 10.87 -28.62
CA ARG A 384 10.15 11.51 -29.55
C ARG A 384 9.86 11.02 -30.96
N CYS A 385 9.32 11.89 -31.80
CA CYS A 385 8.70 11.51 -33.08
C CYS A 385 7.62 10.43 -32.89
N SER A 386 7.94 9.15 -33.13
CA SER A 386 7.04 8.00 -32.96
C SER A 386 7.48 7.04 -31.84
N SER A 387 8.63 7.28 -31.20
CA SER A 387 9.19 6.42 -30.15
C SER A 387 8.77 6.91 -28.77
N LEU A 388 8.46 5.97 -27.85
CA LEU A 388 8.16 6.30 -26.46
C LEU A 388 9.41 6.79 -25.73
N VAL A 389 9.25 7.77 -24.84
CA VAL A 389 10.30 8.30 -23.97
C VAL A 389 9.83 8.15 -22.53
N ARG A 390 10.74 7.86 -21.59
CA ARG A 390 10.44 7.84 -20.16
C ARG A 390 11.50 8.53 -19.33
N ARG A 391 11.07 9.02 -18.16
CA ARG A 391 11.92 9.57 -17.12
C ARG A 391 11.92 8.66 -15.90
N LEU A 392 13.07 8.11 -15.55
CA LEU A 392 13.29 7.43 -14.28
C LEU A 392 13.69 8.45 -13.21
N SER A 393 13.31 8.17 -11.96
CA SER A 393 13.48 9.08 -10.82
C SER A 393 14.02 8.34 -9.61
N THR A 394 14.69 9.06 -8.72
CA THR A 394 14.80 8.62 -7.32
C THR A 394 13.41 8.68 -6.63
N PRO A 395 13.21 7.99 -5.49
CA PRO A 395 12.01 8.12 -4.66
C PRO A 395 11.58 9.56 -4.46
N SER A 396 10.27 9.77 -4.36
CA SER A 396 9.69 11.07 -4.03
C SER A 396 10.17 11.54 -2.66
N SER A 397 10.55 12.82 -2.55
CA SER A 397 11.00 13.40 -1.28
C SER A 397 9.96 13.27 -0.17
N VAL A 398 8.65 13.22 -0.48
CA VAL A 398 7.64 13.04 0.59
C VAL A 398 7.60 11.62 1.15
N THR A 399 8.01 10.62 0.36
CA THR A 399 8.09 9.21 0.79
C THR A 399 9.39 8.90 1.53
N LYS A 400 10.44 9.67 1.25
CA LYS A 400 11.77 9.55 1.86
C LYS A 400 12.35 10.94 2.23
N PRO A 401 11.68 11.72 3.10
CA PRO A 401 11.97 13.16 3.32
C PRO A 401 13.33 13.45 3.94
N THR A 402 13.98 12.44 4.51
CA THR A 402 15.29 12.52 5.14
C THR A 402 16.44 12.08 4.21
N PHE A 403 16.15 11.63 2.99
CA PHE A 403 17.18 11.22 2.03
C PHE A 403 17.52 12.38 1.09
N LEU A 404 18.79 12.77 1.06
CA LEU A 404 19.30 13.73 0.08
C LEU A 404 19.27 13.13 -1.34
N LEU A 405 19.02 13.98 -2.35
CA LEU A 405 18.85 13.61 -3.76
C LEU A 405 17.60 12.76 -4.08
N THR A 406 16.61 12.71 -3.18
CA THR A 406 15.25 12.30 -3.55
C THR A 406 14.62 13.31 -4.49
N THR A 407 13.72 12.86 -5.37
CA THR A 407 13.06 13.75 -6.31
C THR A 407 12.01 14.60 -5.58
N GLN A 408 12.26 15.91 -5.49
CA GLN A 408 11.26 16.86 -5.01
C GLN A 408 10.29 17.18 -6.14
N TRP A 409 9.02 16.85 -5.96
CA TRP A 409 7.96 17.15 -6.93
C TRP A 409 7.22 18.42 -6.55
N ILE A 410 7.02 19.28 -7.55
CA ILE A 410 6.32 20.56 -7.45
C ILE A 410 5.06 20.46 -8.30
N TRP A 411 3.95 20.95 -7.74
CA TRP A 411 2.65 20.97 -8.38
C TRP A 411 2.29 22.39 -8.78
N TYR A 412 1.74 22.53 -9.98
CA TYR A 412 1.32 23.81 -10.55
C TYR A 412 -0.12 23.75 -11.06
N TRP A 413 -0.80 24.89 -11.05
CA TRP A 413 -2.07 25.10 -11.75
C TRP A 413 -1.93 26.22 -12.78
N LYS A 414 -2.69 26.13 -13.87
CA LYS A 414 -2.67 27.14 -14.92
C LYS A 414 -3.73 28.20 -14.64
N ASN A 415 -3.33 29.45 -14.46
CA ASN A 415 -4.24 30.57 -14.26
C ASN A 415 -4.89 31.04 -15.58
N ASP A 416 -5.82 31.99 -15.49
CA ASP A 416 -6.60 32.46 -16.64
C ASP A 416 -5.74 33.26 -17.64
N GLN A 417 -4.59 33.79 -17.20
CA GLN A 417 -3.58 34.42 -18.06
C GLN A 417 -2.66 33.38 -18.74
N GLY A 418 -2.91 32.08 -18.52
CA GLY A 418 -2.12 31.00 -19.06
C GLY A 418 -0.76 30.77 -18.37
N ARG A 419 -0.53 31.39 -17.21
CA ARG A 419 0.70 31.21 -16.41
C ARG A 419 0.54 30.03 -15.46
N TRP A 420 1.63 29.29 -15.25
CA TRP A 420 1.69 28.23 -14.25
C TRP A 420 2.06 28.82 -12.90
N ILE A 421 1.25 28.56 -11.89
CA ILE A 421 1.42 29.04 -10.51
C ILE A 421 1.63 27.82 -9.62
N GLU A 422 2.63 27.87 -8.75
CA GLU A 422 2.91 26.79 -7.80
C GLU A 422 1.83 26.72 -6.72
N TYR A 423 1.47 25.50 -6.34
CA TYR A 423 0.57 25.27 -5.21
C TYR A 423 1.29 25.56 -3.87
N GLY A 424 0.75 26.52 -3.12
CA GLY A 424 1.28 26.96 -1.82
C GLY A 424 2.27 28.13 -1.88
N GLU A 425 2.53 28.69 -3.06
CA GLU A 425 3.33 29.92 -3.23
C GLU A 425 2.43 31.18 -3.19
N GLN A 426 2.94 32.27 -2.61
CA GLN A 426 2.21 33.54 -2.45
C GLN A 426 2.14 34.29 -3.79
N GLU A 427 0.96 34.72 -4.21
CA GLU A 427 0.86 35.95 -5.00
C GLU A 427 0.83 37.12 -4.00
N GLU A 428 1.62 38.16 -4.22
CA GLU A 428 1.70 39.34 -3.35
C GLU A 428 0.30 39.86 -2.98
N GLY A 429 -0.14 39.57 -1.74
CA GLY A 429 -1.37 40.13 -1.17
C GLY A 429 -2.52 39.16 -0.78
N ASN A 430 -2.41 37.83 -0.89
CA ASN A 430 -3.49 36.91 -0.48
C ASN A 430 -3.08 35.75 0.46
N SER A 431 -4.04 35.35 1.31
CA SER A 431 -3.88 34.48 2.50
C SER A 431 -3.73 32.96 2.21
N LEU A 432 -3.25 32.24 3.24
CA LEU A 432 -2.67 30.88 3.34
C LEU A 432 -3.54 29.66 2.97
N THR A 433 -4.52 29.74 2.08
CA THR A 433 -5.55 28.68 1.97
C THR A 433 -5.35 27.63 0.86
N SER A 434 -4.30 27.72 0.05
CA SER A 434 -4.00 26.69 -0.98
C SER A 434 -3.09 25.58 -0.44
N PRO A 435 -3.38 24.28 -0.69
CA PRO A 435 -2.52 23.19 -0.23
C PRO A 435 -1.14 23.28 -0.89
N SER A 436 -0.07 22.99 -0.14
CA SER A 436 1.29 23.04 -0.67
C SER A 436 1.57 21.87 -1.63
N SER A 437 2.54 22.05 -2.52
CA SER A 437 3.06 20.98 -3.40
C SER A 437 3.40 19.69 -2.66
N SER A 438 3.91 19.76 -1.43
CA SER A 438 4.26 18.58 -0.63
C SER A 438 3.04 17.83 -0.08
N ILE A 439 1.96 18.53 0.27
CA ILE A 439 0.69 17.91 0.66
C ILE A 439 0.07 17.21 -0.54
N ILE A 440 0.02 17.89 -1.69
CA ILE A 440 -0.54 17.33 -2.92
C ILE A 440 0.27 16.11 -3.37
N GLU A 441 1.60 16.17 -3.32
CA GLU A 441 2.47 15.04 -3.66
C GLU A 441 2.26 13.85 -2.74
N ASN A 442 2.07 14.05 -1.43
CA ASN A 442 1.72 12.95 -0.50
C ASN A 442 0.41 12.26 -0.87
N LEU A 443 -0.62 13.04 -1.21
CA LEU A 443 -1.91 12.51 -1.63
C LEU A 443 -1.80 11.76 -2.97
N TYR A 444 -1.03 12.28 -3.91
CA TYR A 444 -0.75 11.61 -5.19
C TYR A 444 0.01 10.30 -5.01
N GLN A 445 1.00 10.24 -4.11
CA GLN A 445 1.72 9.00 -3.79
C GLN A 445 0.81 7.96 -3.13
N ALA A 446 -0.20 8.39 -2.36
CA ALA A 446 -1.18 7.50 -1.75
C ALA A 446 -2.19 6.95 -2.78
N ASP A 447 -2.68 7.81 -3.68
CA ASP A 447 -3.59 7.43 -4.77
C ASP A 447 -3.45 8.38 -5.98
N PRO A 448 -2.73 7.96 -7.05
CA PRO A 448 -2.59 8.75 -8.29
C PRO A 448 -3.90 8.97 -9.08
N CYS A 449 -4.99 8.32 -8.69
CA CYS A 449 -6.32 8.46 -9.30
C CYS A 449 -7.32 9.20 -8.41
N ALA A 450 -6.91 9.71 -7.25
CA ALA A 450 -7.80 10.39 -6.33
C ALA A 450 -8.34 11.71 -6.90
N VAL A 451 -9.54 12.06 -6.42
CA VAL A 451 -10.13 13.40 -6.52
C VAL A 451 -10.10 13.99 -5.12
N VAL A 452 -9.33 15.06 -4.94
CA VAL A 452 -9.06 15.68 -3.65
C VAL A 452 -9.79 17.02 -3.58
N PRO A 453 -10.81 17.17 -2.71
CA PRO A 453 -11.42 18.47 -2.47
C PRO A 453 -10.49 19.34 -1.60
N PHE A 454 -10.41 20.63 -1.91
CA PHE A 454 -9.78 21.64 -1.05
C PHE A 454 -10.52 22.98 -1.18
N GLN A 455 -10.40 23.82 -0.17
CA GLN A 455 -11.08 25.12 -0.12
C GLN A 455 -10.06 26.24 0.04
N THR A 456 -10.21 27.29 -0.76
CA THR A 456 -9.54 28.58 -0.56
C THR A 456 -10.51 29.60 0.05
N ASP A 457 -10.01 30.76 0.47
CA ASP A 457 -10.79 31.80 1.15
C ASP A 457 -12.08 32.22 0.41
N GLN A 458 -12.10 32.06 -0.92
CA GLN A 458 -13.20 32.52 -1.78
C GLN A 458 -13.91 31.39 -2.54
N HIS A 459 -13.34 30.18 -2.62
CA HIS A 459 -13.79 29.16 -3.56
C HIS A 459 -13.51 27.73 -3.08
N GLN A 460 -14.39 26.79 -3.43
CA GLN A 460 -14.13 25.36 -3.26
C GLN A 460 -13.68 24.73 -4.57
N TYR A 461 -12.66 23.87 -4.50
CA TYR A 461 -12.05 23.22 -5.63
C TYR A 461 -11.96 21.70 -5.44
N GLU A 462 -11.98 20.98 -6.56
CA GLU A 462 -11.61 19.56 -6.63
C GLU A 462 -10.39 19.39 -7.52
N LEU A 463 -9.36 18.75 -6.99
CA LEU A 463 -8.14 18.38 -7.68
C LEU A 463 -8.25 16.93 -8.15
N ASN A 464 -8.31 16.69 -9.46
CA ASN A 464 -8.37 15.35 -10.04
C ASN A 464 -6.99 14.95 -10.59
N PHE A 465 -6.33 13.99 -9.94
CA PHE A 465 -5.01 13.53 -10.33
C PHE A 465 -5.01 12.73 -11.63
N LYS A 466 -6.05 11.92 -11.87
CA LYS A 466 -6.15 11.10 -13.09
C LYS A 466 -6.24 11.97 -14.34
N GLU A 467 -7.08 12.99 -14.28
CA GLU A 467 -7.34 13.89 -15.40
C GLU A 467 -6.37 15.08 -15.47
N MET A 468 -5.53 15.25 -14.43
CA MET A 468 -4.64 16.39 -14.26
C MET A 468 -5.37 17.73 -14.41
N THR A 469 -6.45 17.90 -13.63
CA THR A 469 -7.24 19.14 -13.59
C THR A 469 -7.73 19.56 -12.21
N GLN A 470 -7.86 20.86 -12.01
CA GLN A 470 -8.56 21.50 -10.90
C GLN A 470 -9.94 21.98 -11.38
N THR A 471 -11.01 21.74 -10.63
CA THR A 471 -12.37 22.18 -10.96
C THR A 471 -12.93 23.03 -9.83
N ASN A 472 -13.40 24.24 -10.12
CA ASN A 472 -14.16 25.05 -9.17
C ASN A 472 -15.56 24.45 -9.01
N ILE A 473 -15.95 24.11 -7.79
CA ILE A 473 -17.21 23.40 -7.54
C ILE A 473 -18.42 24.32 -7.80
N THR A 474 -18.31 25.60 -7.46
CA THR A 474 -19.38 26.60 -7.58
C THR A 474 -19.61 27.00 -9.04
N PHE A 475 -18.55 27.39 -9.75
CA PHE A 475 -18.64 27.93 -11.11
C PHE A 475 -18.45 26.88 -12.20
N LYS A 476 -18.12 25.64 -11.83
CA LYS A 476 -17.80 24.51 -12.75
C LYS A 476 -16.66 24.82 -13.74
N THR A 477 -15.87 25.86 -13.47
CA THR A 477 -14.69 26.20 -14.28
C THR A 477 -13.58 25.18 -14.03
N ARG A 478 -12.92 24.75 -15.11
CA ARG A 478 -11.89 23.70 -15.05
C ARG A 478 -10.57 24.24 -15.56
N ARG A 479 -9.49 24.01 -14.81
CA ARG A 479 -8.12 24.44 -15.11
C ARG A 479 -7.18 23.23 -15.15
N ARG A 480 -6.12 23.32 -15.95
CA ARG A 480 -5.08 22.29 -16.01
C ARG A 480 -4.16 22.37 -14.79
N ILE A 481 -3.71 21.22 -14.30
CA ILE A 481 -2.62 21.12 -13.33
C ILE A 481 -1.42 20.40 -13.95
N CYS A 482 -0.25 20.59 -13.37
CA CYS A 482 1.00 20.03 -13.86
C CYS A 482 1.86 19.60 -12.67
N ARG A 483 2.54 18.47 -12.81
CA ARG A 483 3.49 17.93 -11.83
C ARG A 483 4.87 17.91 -12.46
N ARG A 484 5.83 18.65 -11.90
CA ARG A 484 7.23 18.72 -12.38
C ARG A 484 8.24 18.52 -11.26
N PRO A 485 9.38 17.87 -11.51
CA PRO A 485 10.43 17.74 -10.51
C PRO A 485 11.22 19.05 -10.40
N LYS A 486 11.74 19.36 -9.21
CA LYS A 486 12.73 20.41 -9.05
C LYS A 486 14.03 19.99 -9.74
N PHE A 487 14.55 20.84 -10.62
CA PHE A 487 15.81 20.60 -11.33
C PHE A 487 16.98 20.52 -10.34
N VAL A 488 17.88 19.56 -10.56
CA VAL A 488 19.13 19.43 -9.80
C VAL A 488 20.25 19.19 -10.80
N SER A 489 21.20 20.11 -10.95
CA SER A 489 22.28 19.97 -11.93
C SER A 489 23.28 18.87 -11.53
N SER A 490 24.05 18.40 -12.51
CA SER A 490 25.16 17.47 -12.25
C SER A 490 26.19 18.07 -11.27
N GLU A 491 26.44 19.38 -11.37
CA GLU A 491 27.27 20.13 -10.44
C GLU A 491 26.68 20.20 -9.04
N GLU A 492 25.37 20.44 -8.90
CA GLU A 492 24.67 20.45 -7.61
C GLU A 492 24.68 19.07 -6.95
N VAL A 493 24.52 18.00 -7.72
CA VAL A 493 24.69 16.63 -7.22
C VAL A 493 26.10 16.44 -6.64
N GLN A 494 27.14 16.92 -7.33
CA GLN A 494 28.51 16.85 -6.81
C GLN A 494 28.71 17.76 -5.61
N LYS A 495 28.15 18.98 -5.59
CA LYS A 495 28.20 19.88 -4.43
C LYS A 495 27.50 19.27 -3.22
N ILE A 496 26.34 18.63 -3.37
CA ILE A 496 25.63 17.94 -2.29
C ILE A 496 26.45 16.73 -1.80
N LYS A 497 27.05 15.96 -2.72
CA LYS A 497 27.93 14.83 -2.37
C LYS A 497 29.21 15.28 -1.67
N THR A 498 29.79 16.41 -2.08
CA THR A 498 31.05 16.94 -1.54
C THR A 498 30.86 17.81 -0.31
N SER A 499 29.77 18.57 -0.15
CA SER A 499 29.42 19.31 1.07
C SER A 499 29.09 18.34 2.21
N SER A 500 28.42 17.22 1.89
CA SER A 500 28.23 16.10 2.81
C SER A 500 29.53 15.37 3.19
N GLN A 501 30.65 15.64 2.49
CA GLN A 501 31.98 15.08 2.76
C GLN A 501 33.04 16.12 3.19
N ARG A 502 32.81 17.43 3.03
CA ARG A 502 33.77 18.51 3.28
C ARG A 502 33.23 19.58 4.23
N ASP A 503 32.27 19.24 5.07
CA ASP A 503 32.00 20.10 6.20
C ASP A 503 32.91 19.67 7.35
N SER A 504 34.12 20.23 7.36
CA SER A 504 35.11 20.09 8.45
C SER A 504 34.65 20.74 9.76
N SER A 505 33.41 21.24 9.82
CA SER A 505 32.73 21.71 11.01
C SER A 505 31.68 20.73 11.56
N ILE A 506 31.44 19.59 10.89
CA ILE A 506 30.65 18.48 11.44
C ILE A 506 31.62 17.51 12.13
N PRO A 507 31.52 17.28 13.46
CA PRO A 507 32.28 16.23 14.12
C PRO A 507 32.02 14.92 13.39
N SER A 508 33.09 14.28 12.95
CA SER A 508 33.12 13.09 12.09
C SER A 508 31.89 12.19 12.27
N GLN A 509 31.12 11.97 11.18
CA GLN A 509 30.11 10.91 11.05
C GLN A 509 30.72 9.48 11.14
N THR A 510 31.90 9.36 11.76
CA THR A 510 32.51 8.11 12.13
C THR A 510 31.67 7.45 13.21
N CYS A 511 31.64 6.12 13.17
CA CYS A 511 31.11 5.37 14.30
C CYS A 511 31.91 5.75 15.56
N PRO A 512 31.28 5.78 16.75
CA PRO A 512 31.97 6.10 17.98
C PRO A 512 33.25 5.28 18.14
N SER A 513 34.32 5.90 18.64
CA SER A 513 35.64 5.27 18.76
C SER A 513 35.64 4.03 19.67
N HIS A 514 34.70 3.94 20.61
CA HIS A 514 34.53 2.79 21.49
C HIS A 514 33.79 1.61 20.82
N TRP A 515 33.29 1.78 19.59
CA TRP A 515 32.71 0.67 18.83
C TRP A 515 33.81 -0.30 18.39
N ASP A 516 33.46 -1.59 18.41
CA ASP A 516 34.32 -2.64 17.88
C ASP A 516 34.27 -2.57 16.35
N ALA A 517 35.37 -2.10 15.76
CA ALA A 517 35.56 -1.96 14.32
C ALA A 517 35.39 -3.29 13.57
N SER A 518 35.71 -4.43 14.21
CA SER A 518 35.55 -5.78 13.63
C SER A 518 34.09 -6.25 13.66
N ALA A 519 33.25 -5.58 14.43
CA ALA A 519 31.84 -5.87 14.60
C ALA A 519 30.93 -4.77 14.03
N LEU A 520 31.43 -3.99 13.07
CA LEU A 520 30.62 -3.07 12.28
C LEU A 520 29.96 -3.86 11.13
N PRO A 521 28.66 -4.12 11.20
CA PRO A 521 27.99 -4.80 10.11
C PRO A 521 27.94 -3.86 8.91
N ASP A 522 28.10 -4.46 7.74
CA ASP A 522 27.95 -3.79 6.45
C ASP A 522 26.53 -3.23 6.25
N PHE A 523 25.52 -3.88 6.84
CA PHE A 523 24.12 -3.46 6.92
C PHE A 523 23.45 -4.02 8.18
N GLY A 524 22.45 -3.30 8.71
CA GLY A 524 21.72 -3.71 9.91
C GLY A 524 22.49 -3.38 11.18
N TYR A 525 22.37 -4.25 12.18
CA TYR A 525 23.03 -4.08 13.47
C TYR A 525 23.78 -5.33 13.88
N LYS A 526 24.81 -5.17 14.70
CA LYS A 526 25.44 -6.24 15.45
C LYS A 526 25.37 -5.92 16.93
N ALA A 527 24.91 -6.87 17.73
CA ALA A 527 24.84 -6.75 19.18
C ALA A 527 26.12 -7.32 19.80
N VAL A 528 27.05 -6.45 20.18
CA VAL A 528 28.36 -6.81 20.73
C VAL A 528 28.26 -6.92 22.24
N VAL A 529 28.63 -8.07 22.80
CA VAL A 529 28.64 -8.26 24.26
C VAL A 529 29.75 -7.42 24.87
N ILE A 530 29.40 -6.61 25.87
CA ILE A 530 30.36 -5.78 26.57
C ILE A 530 30.91 -6.56 27.75
N SER A 531 32.24 -6.59 27.88
CA SER A 531 32.91 -7.21 29.03
C SER A 531 32.59 -6.45 30.32
N ASN A 532 32.31 -7.19 31.39
CA ASN A 532 31.99 -6.63 32.72
C ASN A 532 33.15 -5.84 33.37
N ALA A 533 34.37 -5.97 32.83
CA ALA A 533 35.55 -5.26 33.30
C ALA A 533 35.69 -3.85 32.70
N THR A 534 34.88 -3.47 31.71
CA THR A 534 35.02 -2.17 31.02
C THR A 534 34.32 -1.03 31.79
N SER A 535 34.81 0.20 31.60
CA SER A 535 34.14 1.40 32.13
C SER A 535 32.75 1.60 31.53
N GLU A 536 32.58 1.22 30.26
CA GLU A 536 31.29 1.26 29.55
C GLU A 536 30.24 0.36 30.23
N TYR A 537 30.59 -0.89 30.55
CA TYR A 537 29.69 -1.80 31.27
C TYR A 537 29.32 -1.22 32.63
N ASN A 538 30.30 -0.72 33.38
CA ASN A 538 30.07 -0.15 34.70
C ASN A 538 29.18 1.10 34.66
N GLY A 539 29.29 1.93 33.62
CA GLY A 539 28.41 3.08 33.41
C GLY A 539 26.95 2.68 33.23
N ILE A 540 26.67 1.73 32.33
CA ILE A 540 25.30 1.24 32.09
C ILE A 540 24.76 0.47 33.31
N LYS A 541 25.61 -0.32 33.97
CA LYS A 541 25.28 -1.00 35.23
C LYS A 541 24.89 0.00 36.32
N GLN A 542 25.66 1.06 36.50
CA GLN A 542 25.36 2.09 37.51
C GLN A 542 24.03 2.77 37.19
N LEU A 543 23.79 3.14 35.93
CA LEU A 543 22.53 3.74 35.48
C LEU A 543 21.33 2.83 35.79
N PHE A 544 21.44 1.53 35.48
CA PHE A 544 20.39 0.54 35.76
C PHE A 544 20.13 0.37 37.28
N HIS A 545 21.18 0.21 38.08
CA HIS A 545 21.06 0.01 39.54
C HIS A 545 20.67 1.25 40.33
N GLN A 546 20.53 2.43 39.71
CA GLN A 546 19.91 3.58 40.39
C GLN A 546 18.52 3.23 40.93
N THR A 547 17.77 2.39 40.20
CA THR A 547 16.41 1.98 40.61
C THR A 547 16.18 0.46 40.66
N MET A 548 17.10 -0.34 40.12
CA MET A 548 17.00 -1.81 40.08
C MET A 548 18.14 -2.49 40.86
N LYS A 549 18.28 -2.19 42.16
CA LYS A 549 19.38 -2.72 43.02
C LYS A 549 19.29 -4.22 43.30
N ASN A 550 18.08 -4.77 43.31
CA ASN A 550 17.79 -6.17 43.66
C ASN A 550 17.65 -7.06 42.42
N TYR A 551 18.32 -6.70 41.32
CA TYR A 551 18.30 -7.47 40.08
C TYR A 551 19.74 -7.68 39.64
N ASN A 552 20.05 -8.85 39.13
CA ASN A 552 21.36 -9.20 38.60
C ASN A 552 21.40 -8.98 37.08
N ILE A 553 22.38 -8.22 36.60
CA ILE A 553 22.61 -8.07 35.16
C ILE A 553 23.36 -9.31 34.68
N LEU A 554 22.74 -10.05 33.76
CA LEU A 554 23.33 -11.21 33.10
C LEU A 554 24.27 -10.79 31.98
N LYS A 555 23.84 -9.80 31.19
CA LYS A 555 24.57 -9.38 29.99
C LYS A 555 24.18 -7.98 29.56
N ILE A 556 25.15 -7.23 29.02
CA ILE A 556 24.90 -5.97 28.31
C ILE A 556 25.45 -6.11 26.89
N GLN A 557 24.62 -5.79 25.90
CA GLN A 557 25.00 -5.81 24.50
C GLN A 557 24.92 -4.42 23.90
N ARG A 558 26.04 -3.90 23.39
CA ARG A 558 26.08 -2.69 22.58
C ARG A 558 25.53 -2.98 21.19
N ILE A 559 24.59 -2.17 20.75
CA ILE A 559 24.06 -2.21 19.39
C ILE A 559 24.97 -1.34 18.54
N GLN A 560 25.58 -1.94 17.52
CA GLN A 560 26.37 -1.23 16.52
C GLN A 560 25.59 -1.22 15.21
N ASN A 561 24.83 -0.15 14.98
CA ASN A 561 24.09 0.08 13.73
C ASN A 561 24.58 1.38 13.07
N PRO A 562 25.57 1.31 12.16
CA PRO A 562 26.15 2.49 11.52
C PRO A 562 25.13 3.34 10.76
N SER A 563 24.09 2.71 10.18
CA SER A 563 23.05 3.42 9.43
C SER A 563 22.17 4.26 10.34
N LEU A 564 21.67 3.69 11.44
CA LEU A 564 20.88 4.43 12.41
C LEU A 564 21.71 5.51 13.11
N TRP A 565 22.98 5.22 13.41
CA TRP A 565 23.89 6.21 14.01
C TRP A 565 24.05 7.45 13.13
N LYS A 566 24.28 7.27 11.82
CA LYS A 566 24.41 8.41 10.89
C LYS A 566 23.14 9.26 10.85
N VAL A 567 21.97 8.64 10.86
CA VAL A 567 20.69 9.35 10.84
C VAL A 567 20.46 10.09 12.16
N PHE A 568 20.76 9.46 13.30
CA PHE A 568 20.70 10.09 14.62
C PHE A 568 21.62 11.32 14.72
N GLN A 569 22.88 11.19 14.27
CA GLN A 569 23.83 12.30 14.25
C GLN A 569 23.37 13.43 13.31
N TRP A 570 22.82 13.10 12.14
CA TRP A 570 22.25 14.10 11.24
C TRP A 570 21.07 14.85 11.88
N GLN A 571 20.18 14.13 12.57
CA GLN A 571 19.05 14.73 13.29
C GLN A 571 19.53 15.66 14.41
N LYS A 572 20.58 15.27 15.15
CA LYS A 572 21.22 16.10 16.17
C LYS A 572 21.75 17.41 15.59
N GLU A 573 22.47 17.36 14.48
CA GLU A 573 23.00 18.56 13.82
C GLU A 573 21.88 19.43 13.23
N LYS A 574 20.80 18.82 12.72
CA LYS A 574 19.61 19.55 12.27
C LYS A 574 18.99 20.34 13.43
N MET A 575 18.68 19.67 14.53
CA MET A 575 18.09 20.30 15.73
C MET A 575 19.01 21.38 16.31
N LYS A 576 20.33 21.17 16.29
CA LYS A 576 21.33 22.17 16.71
C LYS A 576 21.26 23.44 15.85
N ARG A 577 21.19 23.30 14.52
CA ARG A 577 21.06 24.45 13.60
C ARG A 577 19.74 25.18 13.79
N GLU A 578 18.65 24.44 13.95
CA GLU A 578 17.31 25.00 14.19
C GLU A 578 17.24 25.75 15.53
N ASN A 579 18.00 25.32 16.54
CA ASN A 579 18.12 26.00 17.83
C ASN A 579 19.23 27.06 17.88
N GLY A 580 19.55 27.70 16.74
CA GLY A 580 20.52 28.79 16.66
C GLY A 580 21.97 28.37 16.99
N GLY A 581 22.31 27.10 16.74
CA GLY A 581 23.64 26.54 17.00
C GLY A 581 23.85 25.98 18.42
N LYS A 582 22.85 26.07 19.30
CA LYS A 582 22.92 25.52 20.67
C LYS A 582 22.94 23.99 20.65
N GLU A 583 23.74 23.41 21.55
CA GLU A 583 23.78 21.96 21.72
C GLU A 583 22.39 21.40 22.09
N VAL A 584 22.03 20.31 21.41
CA VAL A 584 20.76 19.61 21.63
C VAL A 584 20.89 18.74 22.86
N GLN A 585 19.93 18.85 23.77
CA GLN A 585 19.92 18.00 24.96
C GLN A 585 19.70 16.54 24.57
N GLU A 586 20.65 15.69 24.94
CA GLU A 586 20.66 14.26 24.71
C GLU A 586 20.63 13.51 26.04
N LYS A 587 19.85 12.44 26.13
CA LYS A 587 19.75 11.59 27.33
C LYS A 587 19.85 10.10 26.97
N GLN A 588 20.44 9.32 27.87
CA GLN A 588 20.31 7.86 27.86
C GLN A 588 19.10 7.48 28.71
N LEU A 589 18.11 6.84 28.09
CA LEU A 589 16.84 6.50 28.71
C LEU A 589 16.45 5.04 28.46
N PHE A 590 15.62 4.48 29.33
CA PHE A 590 15.19 3.09 29.28
C PHE A 590 13.91 2.91 28.47
N HIS A 591 13.80 1.78 27.77
CA HIS A 591 12.59 1.37 27.08
C HIS A 591 12.38 -0.15 27.24
N GLY A 592 11.26 -0.53 27.87
CA GLY A 592 10.84 -1.92 28.01
C GLY A 592 9.93 -2.33 26.87
N THR A 593 10.15 -3.52 26.31
CA THR A 593 9.36 -4.06 25.20
C THR A 593 9.43 -5.59 25.16
N ASP A 594 8.68 -6.23 24.26
CA ASP A 594 8.75 -7.67 24.01
C ASP A 594 9.90 -8.06 23.07
N VAL A 595 10.27 -9.34 23.08
CA VAL A 595 11.41 -9.87 22.33
C VAL A 595 11.25 -9.75 20.81
N LEU A 596 10.02 -9.84 20.28
CA LEU A 596 9.77 -9.72 18.85
C LEU A 596 9.97 -8.27 18.39
N THR A 597 9.44 -7.32 19.16
CA THR A 597 9.61 -5.89 18.92
C THR A 597 11.06 -5.45 19.07
N MET A 598 11.83 -6.05 19.98
CA MET A 598 13.26 -5.77 20.16
C MET A 598 14.09 -6.01 18.89
N LYS A 599 13.87 -7.12 18.17
CA LYS A 599 14.55 -7.38 16.89
C LYS A 599 14.18 -6.36 15.81
N MET A 600 12.93 -5.91 15.83
CA MET A 600 12.44 -4.88 14.90
C MET A 600 13.11 -3.52 15.18
N ILE A 601 13.17 -3.09 16.44
CA ILE A 601 13.77 -1.81 16.84
C ILE A 601 15.24 -1.75 16.42
N CYS A 602 16.02 -2.81 16.65
CA CYS A 602 17.43 -2.84 16.27
C CYS A 602 17.66 -2.74 14.75
N THR A 603 16.69 -3.16 13.94
CA THR A 603 16.79 -3.15 12.46
C THR A 603 16.17 -1.92 11.81
N GLN A 604 15.02 -1.46 12.30
CA GLN A 604 14.17 -0.45 11.66
C GLN A 604 14.02 0.84 12.49
N ASN A 605 14.66 0.90 13.65
CA ASN A 605 14.48 1.90 14.70
C ASN A 605 13.08 1.86 15.35
N PHE A 606 12.86 2.65 16.39
CA PHE A 606 11.58 2.73 17.08
C PHE A 606 10.47 3.27 16.14
N ASP A 607 9.27 2.72 16.23
CA ASP A 607 8.07 3.22 15.53
C ASP A 607 6.94 3.34 16.54
N TRP A 608 6.45 4.56 16.78
CA TRP A 608 5.42 4.80 17.80
C TRP A 608 4.10 4.09 17.49
N ARG A 609 3.83 3.73 16.22
CA ARG A 609 2.64 2.94 15.85
C ARG A 609 2.73 1.49 16.33
N ILE A 610 3.93 1.05 16.70
CA ILE A 610 4.24 -0.30 17.18
C ILE A 610 4.59 -0.25 18.67
N CYS A 611 5.30 0.79 19.13
CA CYS A 611 5.86 0.92 20.48
C CYS A 611 5.01 1.78 21.44
N GLY A 612 3.98 2.48 20.96
CA GLY A 612 3.18 3.47 21.71
C GLY A 612 1.79 2.99 22.17
N SER A 613 1.54 1.68 22.17
CA SER A 613 0.21 1.13 22.52
C SER A 613 -0.11 1.13 24.02
N ASN A 614 0.91 1.24 24.89
CA ASN A 614 0.78 0.96 26.32
C ASN A 614 0.82 2.21 27.22
N GLY A 615 1.11 3.39 26.66
CA GLY A 615 1.09 4.67 27.37
C GLY A 615 0.81 5.79 26.37
N THR A 616 -0.26 6.55 26.58
CA THR A 616 -0.63 7.69 25.70
C THR A 616 -0.86 8.98 26.48
N ASP A 617 -0.61 9.01 27.78
CA ASP A 617 -1.03 10.11 28.66
C ASP A 617 -0.33 11.45 28.35
N TYR A 618 0.88 11.38 27.78
CA TYR A 618 1.72 12.55 27.47
C TYR A 618 1.93 12.75 25.96
N GLY A 619 1.15 12.04 25.14
CA GLY A 619 1.17 12.14 23.68
C GLY A 619 1.25 10.78 22.99
N LYS A 620 0.95 10.73 21.69
CA LYS A 620 1.02 9.55 20.82
C LYS A 620 2.41 9.46 20.19
N GLY A 621 3.42 9.18 21.02
CA GLY A 621 4.82 9.07 20.61
C GLY A 621 5.51 7.83 21.19
N ILE A 622 6.84 7.78 21.08
CA ILE A 622 7.67 6.74 21.69
C ILE A 622 8.05 7.16 23.12
N TYR A 623 7.73 6.32 24.09
CA TYR A 623 7.94 6.58 25.51
C TYR A 623 9.28 6.04 25.98
N PHE A 624 10.01 6.86 26.74
CA PHE A 624 11.27 6.52 27.37
C PHE A 624 11.23 6.90 28.84
N ALA A 625 11.76 6.04 29.69
CA ALA A 625 11.82 6.25 31.13
C ALA A 625 13.21 6.68 31.57
N ARG A 626 13.29 7.63 32.49
CA ARG A 626 14.54 7.93 33.21
C ARG A 626 14.96 6.74 34.07
N ASP A 627 13.99 6.09 34.72
CA ASP A 627 14.22 5.04 35.70
C ASP A 627 13.97 3.65 35.11
N ALA A 628 14.96 2.74 35.17
CA ALA A 628 14.84 1.36 34.70
C ALA A 628 13.65 0.61 35.32
N ARG A 629 13.33 0.89 36.60
CA ARG A 629 12.17 0.31 37.30
C ARG A 629 10.83 0.64 36.61
N TYR A 630 10.69 1.83 36.03
CA TYR A 630 9.48 2.19 35.29
C TYR A 630 9.39 1.42 33.98
N ALA A 631 10.51 1.31 33.24
CA ALA A 631 10.57 0.53 32.01
C ALA A 631 10.36 -0.99 32.23
N HIS A 632 10.74 -1.52 33.40
CA HIS A 632 10.57 -2.94 33.76
C HIS A 632 9.10 -3.40 33.66
N ALA A 633 8.14 -2.54 34.03
CA ALA A 633 6.71 -2.85 33.97
C ALA A 633 6.20 -3.17 32.54
N TYR A 634 6.97 -2.76 31.51
CA TYR A 634 6.66 -2.98 30.10
C TYR A 634 7.53 -4.08 29.46
N CYS A 635 8.42 -4.71 30.24
CA CYS A 635 9.26 -5.81 29.76
C CYS A 635 8.50 -7.14 29.87
N GLN A 636 8.55 -7.96 28.81
CA GLN A 636 8.04 -9.32 28.90
C GLN A 636 9.11 -10.25 29.49
N ALA A 637 8.71 -11.09 30.45
CA ALA A 637 9.58 -12.14 30.98
C ALA A 637 9.88 -13.20 29.91
N THR A 638 11.13 -13.66 29.88
CA THR A 638 11.64 -14.73 29.01
C THR A 638 12.18 -15.87 29.87
N GLU A 639 12.45 -17.03 29.27
CA GLU A 639 13.09 -18.16 29.96
C GLU A 639 14.48 -17.81 30.54
N LEU A 640 15.12 -16.76 30.04
CA LEU A 640 16.45 -16.29 30.43
C LEU A 640 16.41 -15.01 31.30
N GLY A 641 15.23 -14.55 31.74
CA GLY A 641 15.06 -13.31 32.50
C GLY A 641 14.32 -12.23 31.71
N HIS A 642 14.69 -10.96 31.88
CA HIS A 642 14.06 -9.81 31.26
C HIS A 642 15.04 -9.05 30.37
N LEU A 643 14.51 -8.41 29.32
CA LEU A 643 15.27 -7.59 28.38
C LEU A 643 14.72 -6.17 28.33
N MET A 644 15.60 -5.17 28.32
CA MET A 644 15.22 -3.78 28.08
C MET A 644 16.28 -3.05 27.26
N PHE A 645 15.88 -1.96 26.59
CA PHE A 645 16.81 -1.07 25.92
C PHE A 645 17.30 0.04 26.83
N VAL A 646 18.54 0.47 26.60
CA VAL A 646 18.99 1.84 26.83
C VAL A 646 19.17 2.50 25.47
N ALA A 647 18.47 3.62 25.24
CA ALA A 647 18.52 4.37 24.00
C ALA A 647 19.09 5.78 24.25
N ARG A 648 19.84 6.30 23.28
CA ARG A 648 20.13 7.74 23.20
C ARG A 648 18.94 8.44 22.57
N VAL A 649 18.46 9.48 23.24
CA VAL A 649 17.29 10.24 22.84
C VAL A 649 17.62 11.73 22.81
N LEU A 650 17.41 12.36 21.66
CA LEU A 650 17.50 13.81 21.47
C LEU A 650 16.21 14.45 22.01
N VAL A 651 16.19 14.73 23.31
CA VAL A 651 15.01 15.27 23.99
C VAL A 651 14.81 16.76 23.69
N GLY A 652 15.88 17.49 23.35
CA GLY A 652 15.83 18.92 23.03
C GLY A 652 15.11 19.73 24.10
N ASP A 653 14.42 20.80 23.70
CA ASP A 653 13.52 21.52 24.59
C ASP A 653 12.20 20.76 24.71
N TYR A 654 11.78 20.50 25.93
CA TYR A 654 10.56 19.74 26.21
C TYR A 654 9.54 20.57 26.98
N ILE A 655 8.30 20.08 26.97
CA ILE A 655 7.16 20.66 27.69
C ILE A 655 6.25 19.56 28.21
N LYS A 656 5.39 19.87 29.19
CA LYS A 656 4.41 18.91 29.70
C LYS A 656 3.51 18.37 28.58
N GLY A 657 3.45 17.05 28.49
CA GLY A 657 2.69 16.34 27.48
C GLY A 657 1.19 16.32 27.74
N ASN A 658 0.44 15.98 26.68
CA ASN A 658 -1.00 15.80 26.72
C ASN A 658 -1.38 14.62 25.82
N ALA A 659 -2.36 13.82 26.24
CA ALA A 659 -2.73 12.60 25.53
C ALA A 659 -3.23 12.80 24.09
N THR A 660 -3.69 14.01 23.77
CA THR A 660 -4.15 14.36 22.42
C THR A 660 -3.01 14.66 21.45
N TYR A 661 -1.80 14.95 21.94
CA TYR A 661 -0.69 15.37 21.11
C TYR A 661 -0.22 14.24 20.18
N VAL A 662 -0.15 14.55 18.88
CA VAL A 662 0.40 13.67 17.82
C VAL A 662 1.77 14.16 17.32
N ARG A 663 2.18 15.33 17.80
CA ARG A 663 3.48 15.97 17.63
C ARG A 663 3.71 16.89 18.84
N PRO A 664 4.94 17.34 19.12
CA PRO A 664 5.16 18.33 20.17
C PRO A 664 4.34 19.61 19.90
N PRO A 665 3.90 20.33 20.94
CA PRO A 665 3.16 21.57 20.76
C PRO A 665 4.07 22.73 20.33
N GLU A 666 3.46 23.85 19.95
CA GLU A 666 4.14 25.06 19.48
C GLU A 666 4.81 25.83 20.64
N LYS A 667 5.96 26.46 20.35
CA LYS A 667 6.68 27.39 21.23
C LYS A 667 6.26 28.83 20.91
N GLY A 668 5.67 29.52 21.88
CA GLY A 668 5.36 30.95 21.79
C GLY A 668 4.18 31.31 20.86
N ALA A 669 3.93 32.62 20.71
CA ALA A 669 2.74 33.14 20.02
C ALA A 669 2.84 33.12 18.48
N ASP A 670 4.05 33.05 17.92
CA ASP A 670 4.32 33.19 16.48
C ASP A 670 4.16 31.87 15.68
N LYS A 671 3.74 30.78 16.32
CA LYS A 671 3.38 29.46 15.72
C LYS A 671 4.42 28.79 14.78
N LEU A 672 5.64 29.33 14.71
CA LEU A 672 6.69 28.88 13.78
C LEU A 672 7.62 27.82 14.38
N TRP A 673 7.69 27.72 15.71
CA TRP A 673 8.63 26.86 16.42
C TRP A 673 7.88 25.82 17.24
N PHE A 674 8.43 24.61 17.35
CA PHE A 674 7.84 23.52 18.13
C PHE A 674 8.79 23.10 19.25
N TYR A 675 8.24 22.51 20.32
CA TYR A 675 9.02 21.69 21.25
C TYR A 675 9.59 20.46 20.55
N ASP A 676 10.63 19.88 21.13
CA ASP A 676 11.32 18.73 20.57
C ASP A 676 10.79 17.41 21.14
N SER A 677 10.30 17.45 22.39
CA SER A 677 9.68 16.31 23.06
C SER A 677 8.65 16.74 24.11
N CYS A 678 7.91 15.77 24.65
CA CYS A 678 6.96 15.97 25.74
C CYS A 678 7.39 15.19 26.98
N VAL A 679 7.04 15.67 28.17
CA VAL A 679 7.38 15.04 29.45
C VAL A 679 6.18 14.93 30.38
N ASP A 680 6.28 14.10 31.41
CA ASP A 680 5.30 14.00 32.50
C ASP A 680 5.36 15.22 33.44
N ASP A 681 6.57 15.67 33.76
CA ASP A 681 6.85 16.81 34.63
C ASP A 681 8.01 17.65 34.07
N GLU A 682 7.86 18.97 34.00
CA GLU A 682 8.86 19.86 33.39
C GLU A 682 10.07 20.11 34.29
N PHE A 683 9.91 19.98 35.61
CA PHE A 683 10.96 20.26 36.58
C PHE A 683 11.80 19.01 36.89
N ASN A 684 11.15 17.84 36.96
CA ASN A 684 11.78 16.57 37.25
C ASN A 684 11.20 15.44 36.38
N PRO A 685 11.44 15.47 35.06
CA PRO A 685 10.87 14.51 34.13
C PRO A 685 11.32 13.08 34.44
N SER A 686 10.36 12.18 34.56
CA SER A 686 10.58 10.74 34.69
C SER A 686 10.24 9.97 33.41
N VAL A 687 9.41 10.56 32.55
CA VAL A 687 9.00 10.04 31.24
C VAL A 687 9.27 11.09 30.16
N PHE A 688 9.84 10.65 29.05
CA PHE A 688 10.04 11.46 27.85
C PHE A 688 9.31 10.82 26.66
N VAL A 689 8.61 11.63 25.89
CA VAL A 689 7.85 11.22 24.70
C VAL A 689 8.40 11.97 23.50
N VAL A 690 8.98 11.22 22.56
CA VAL A 690 9.46 11.75 21.27
C VAL A 690 8.58 11.27 20.14
N PHE A 691 8.44 12.08 19.09
CA PHE A 691 7.49 11.84 17.99
C PHE A 691 8.20 11.52 16.67
N ASP A 692 9.49 11.86 16.54
CA ASP A 692 10.33 11.45 15.42
C ASP A 692 11.31 10.36 15.83
N LYS A 693 11.27 9.23 15.13
CA LYS A 693 12.18 8.11 15.38
C LYS A 693 13.65 8.43 15.11
N HIS A 694 13.96 9.44 14.31
CA HIS A 694 15.34 9.86 14.05
C HIS A 694 15.96 10.57 15.26
N GLN A 695 15.16 11.00 16.25
CA GLN A 695 15.65 11.49 17.55
C GLN A 695 16.21 10.37 18.43
N ILE A 696 16.16 9.11 17.99
CA ILE A 696 16.46 7.95 18.82
C ILE A 696 17.54 7.08 18.18
N TYR A 697 18.49 6.63 19.00
CA TYR A 697 19.40 5.55 18.67
C TYR A 697 19.32 4.45 19.75
N PRO A 698 18.90 3.21 19.42
CA PRO A 698 18.96 2.10 20.37
C PRO A 698 20.43 1.75 20.60
N GLU A 699 20.92 1.98 21.81
CA GLU A 699 22.37 1.91 22.09
C GLU A 699 22.76 0.59 22.77
N TYR A 700 21.99 0.15 23.76
CA TYR A 700 22.26 -1.08 24.50
C TYR A 700 21.02 -1.92 24.72
N ILE A 701 21.21 -3.23 24.82
CA ILE A 701 20.25 -4.19 25.39
C ILE A 701 20.82 -4.68 26.71
N ILE A 702 20.01 -4.62 27.78
CA ILE A 702 20.34 -5.18 29.09
C ILE A 702 19.48 -6.44 29.28
N GLU A 703 20.15 -7.55 29.57
CA GLU A 703 19.55 -8.82 29.98
C GLU A 703 19.80 -9.00 31.48
N TYR A 704 18.73 -9.22 32.25
CA TYR A 704 18.78 -9.21 33.71
C TYR A 704 17.71 -10.11 34.33
N GLU A 705 17.97 -10.58 35.54
CA GLU A 705 17.05 -11.38 36.33
C GLU A 705 16.97 -10.86 37.76
N LYS A 706 15.98 -11.35 38.52
CA LYS A 706 15.75 -10.91 39.90
C LYS A 706 16.68 -11.62 40.87
#